data_AF-A0AAD5IJD5-F1
#
_entry.id   AF-A0AAD5IJD5-F1
#
_cell.length_a   1.000
_cell.length_b   1.000
_cell.length_c   1.000
_cell.angle_alpha   90.00
_cell.angle_beta   90.00
_cell.angle_gamma   90.00
#
_symmetry.space_group_name_H-M   'P 1'
#
loop_
_entity.id
_entity.type
_entity.pdbx_description
1 polymer ?
#
loop_
_entity_poly.entity_id
_entity_poly.type
_entity_poly.pdbx_seq_one_letter_code
_entity_poly.pdbx_strand_id
1 'polypeptide(L)'
;MDIKDNSRLMFYVLLMCFFIKFHVSFGTDTISPNQYLSGDQTIISAGGIFELGFFKSGKSSNNYIGIWFKKGSEQTIVWVANREKPIYDRYSSVLKISDSNLVLFNESRIPIWSTNLSLTTSSSVEAVLVDEGNLVLKNLSDNSSNRLWQSFDYPTHTWLPGMKIGFNKRTKVNRRLVSWKNKEDPSPGIFSFELDPSGSNQYLMLWNGSERYWYSGEWNGGTFKFTPNVTYLQNTYPFKVYFVSNENETYFMYSVKNPKFIIGLIMGASGQMKQMFGLKASKTWFQFWLTPAQACKVYANCGAFSICSEHTQPLCACLAGFKQNSEQDWNLQDYSGGCVRKTQLQCVNNSLTNGKSDQFLANANMLLPNPQSVPVRSIEGCEKTCLNDCSCTAYAYEKDECSIWVGNLLNLQKLAKGDRKGKTVYIKLADSEFSSANDNINKGTVSGGVVGSIVASLVILSFIMFVFLRKRKRTIRAEEGHLVAFAYKDLQKATKNFSERLGKGGFGSVFKGVLPNSRFIAVKKLESLSQGEKEFRTEVRTIGNIQHVNLVQLHGFCTQGNRKLLVYEYMPNGSLNSRLFHEKESRILDWETRYKIALGTARGLAYLHEECRDCIIHCDIKPENILLDAEFCPKVADFGLAKLHGREFSRVLTTIRGTRGLKSIMQIELYDNQLSCELPESLVNLTTLLNFDVSQNNLTGNLSQNIASMSFKSLNLNDNHFTGKIPETLALNPNMVQLKLFNNSFGQKLPENLGKFSDLEDFDVSTNDFTIELPQFLCYRSRLQNIIIFKNRFSGKIPESYGECKARNLTHLLFSGNNFIGQIPSVVCNLHQLEVIDMSKNRFSGEMPSCVTQLNNLEKLDLQLIVAFGFDNQLIVSSLSGNPALSAARI
;
A
#
# COMPACT_ATOMS: atom_id res chain seq x y z
N MET A 1 -18.01 51.70 31.89
CA MET A 1 -17.04 52.64 31.29
C MET A 1 -17.05 52.41 29.79
N ASP A 2 -17.07 53.50 29.06
CA ASP A 2 -17.51 53.70 27.68
C ASP A 2 -16.97 52.75 26.61
N ILE A 3 -17.88 52.27 25.77
CA ILE A 3 -17.58 51.78 24.41
C ILE A 3 -17.75 52.99 23.50
N LYS A 4 -16.64 53.66 23.16
CA LYS A 4 -16.58 54.65 22.08
C LYS A 4 -15.44 54.31 21.12
N ASP A 5 -15.82 54.33 19.85
CA ASP A 5 -15.00 54.53 18.65
C ASP A 5 -13.86 53.58 18.33
N ASN A 6 -14.17 52.56 17.52
CA ASN A 6 -13.19 51.85 16.70
C ASN A 6 -13.44 52.08 15.19
N SER A 7 -13.80 53.31 14.82
CA SER A 7 -13.93 53.77 13.43
C SER A 7 -12.65 53.54 12.61
N ARG A 8 -11.47 53.62 13.24
CA ARG A 8 -10.18 53.33 12.59
C ARG A 8 -10.01 51.86 12.20
N LEU A 9 -10.50 50.92 13.02
CA LEU A 9 -10.38 49.49 12.71
C LEU A 9 -11.23 49.12 11.48
N MET A 10 -12.44 49.69 11.38
CA MET A 10 -13.30 49.53 10.20
C MET A 10 -12.66 50.13 8.94
N PHE A 11 -11.98 51.28 9.05
CA PHE A 11 -11.26 51.90 7.93
C PHE A 11 -10.09 51.05 7.43
N TYR A 12 -9.30 50.43 8.33
CA TYR A 12 -8.22 49.52 7.94
C TYR A 12 -8.72 48.20 7.34
N VAL A 13 -9.86 47.68 7.81
CA VAL A 13 -10.51 46.51 7.21
C VAL A 13 -11.04 46.85 5.81
N LEU A 14 -11.66 48.02 5.63
CA LEU A 14 -12.09 48.52 4.32
C LEU A 14 -10.92 48.76 3.36
N LEU A 15 -9.80 49.32 3.83
CA LEU A 15 -8.59 49.50 3.01
C LEU A 15 -7.97 48.15 2.61
N MET A 16 -7.95 47.17 3.51
CA MET A 16 -7.53 45.79 3.21
C MET A 16 -8.43 45.17 2.13
N CYS A 17 -9.73 45.42 2.14
CA CYS A 17 -10.63 44.97 1.07
C CYS A 17 -10.34 45.62 -0.30
N PHE A 18 -9.80 46.84 -0.35
CA PHE A 18 -9.40 47.50 -1.60
C PHE A 18 -8.07 47.00 -2.20
N PHE A 19 -7.23 46.32 -1.41
CA PHE A 19 -5.98 45.69 -1.90
C PHE A 19 -6.14 44.20 -2.25
N ILE A 20 -7.31 43.60 -1.97
CA ILE A 20 -7.63 42.27 -2.49
C ILE A 20 -8.03 42.44 -3.96
N LYS A 21 -7.07 42.24 -4.87
CA LYS A 21 -7.39 41.92 -6.26
C LYS A 21 -8.14 40.58 -6.27
N PHE A 22 -9.47 40.62 -6.17
CA PHE A 22 -10.30 39.49 -6.56
C PHE A 22 -10.15 39.32 -8.08
N HIS A 23 -9.23 38.44 -8.50
CA HIS A 23 -9.32 37.84 -9.81
C HIS A 23 -10.50 36.87 -9.80
N VAL A 24 -11.70 37.37 -10.09
CA VAL A 24 -12.83 36.54 -10.47
C VAL A 24 -12.52 36.01 -11.86
N SER A 25 -11.79 34.89 -11.93
CA SER A 25 -11.59 34.15 -13.18
C SER A 25 -12.91 33.44 -13.49
N PHE A 26 -13.71 33.99 -14.40
CA PHE A 26 -14.66 33.19 -15.14
C PHE A 26 -13.80 32.25 -15.99
N GLY A 27 -13.77 30.96 -15.63
CA GLY A 27 -13.00 29.98 -16.38
C GLY A 27 -13.51 29.91 -17.81
N THR A 28 -12.83 30.59 -18.73
CA THR A 28 -12.99 30.38 -20.16
C THR A 28 -12.35 29.04 -20.49
N ASP A 29 -12.90 28.31 -21.45
CA ASP A 29 -12.32 27.07 -21.99
C ASP A 29 -11.36 27.35 -23.16
N THR A 30 -11.23 28.63 -23.54
CA THR A 30 -10.60 29.07 -24.77
C THR A 30 -9.51 30.12 -24.50
N ILE A 31 -8.42 30.06 -25.27
CA ILE A 31 -7.39 31.10 -25.44
C ILE A 31 -7.54 31.66 -26.85
N SER A 32 -8.12 32.85 -26.97
CA SER A 32 -8.24 33.60 -28.22
C SER A 32 -6.92 34.31 -28.59
N PRO A 33 -6.73 34.80 -29.83
CA PRO A 33 -5.48 35.46 -30.27
C PRO A 33 -4.97 36.60 -29.37
N ASN A 34 -5.88 37.32 -28.71
CA ASN A 34 -5.54 38.44 -27.82
C ASN A 34 -5.43 38.05 -26.34
N GLN A 35 -5.55 36.76 -26.03
CA GLN A 35 -5.46 36.24 -24.67
C GLN A 35 -4.15 35.49 -24.45
N TYR A 36 -3.76 35.40 -23.19
CA TYR A 36 -2.59 34.66 -22.76
C TYR A 36 -2.79 34.10 -21.35
N LEU A 37 -2.01 33.07 -21.01
CA LEU A 37 -1.91 32.55 -19.65
C LEU A 37 -0.54 32.90 -19.06
N SER A 38 -0.54 33.37 -17.82
CA SER A 38 0.64 33.67 -17.01
C SER A 38 0.32 33.51 -15.52
N GLY A 39 1.34 33.21 -14.70
CA GLY A 39 1.18 33.10 -13.25
C GLY A 39 0.16 32.03 -12.82
N ASP A 40 -0.89 32.46 -12.13
CA ASP A 40 -1.97 31.61 -11.62
C ASP A 40 -3.20 31.57 -12.55
N GLN A 41 -3.11 32.12 -13.76
CA GLN A 41 -4.20 32.08 -14.74
C GLN A 41 -4.37 30.66 -15.30
N THR A 42 -5.62 30.22 -15.39
CA THR A 42 -6.01 28.91 -15.94
C THR A 42 -7.18 29.04 -16.90
N ILE A 43 -7.30 28.08 -17.81
CA ILE A 43 -8.55 27.81 -18.56
C ILE A 43 -9.14 26.49 -18.07
N ILE A 44 -10.46 26.37 -18.15
CA ILE A 44 -11.20 25.24 -17.60
C ILE A 44 -12.10 24.67 -18.68
N SER A 45 -12.10 23.35 -18.85
CA SER A 45 -12.99 22.71 -19.82
C SER A 45 -14.45 23.05 -19.52
N ALA A 46 -15.31 23.13 -20.54
CA ALA A 46 -16.70 23.60 -20.41
C ALA A 46 -17.50 22.89 -19.30
N GLY A 47 -17.33 21.58 -19.14
CA GLY A 47 -17.95 20.75 -18.09
C GLY A 47 -17.22 20.76 -16.74
N GLY A 48 -16.15 21.55 -16.60
CA GLY A 48 -15.40 21.73 -15.36
C GLY A 48 -14.62 20.50 -14.92
N ILE A 49 -14.20 19.64 -15.85
CA ILE A 49 -13.52 18.37 -15.58
C ILE A 49 -12.00 18.57 -15.56
N PHE A 50 -11.47 19.26 -16.57
CA PHE A 50 -10.05 19.50 -16.75
C PHE A 50 -9.72 20.98 -16.62
N GLU A 51 -8.51 21.26 -16.19
CA GLU A 51 -7.95 22.60 -16.05
C GLU A 51 -6.55 22.62 -16.64
N LEU A 52 -6.24 23.67 -17.40
CA LEU A 52 -4.91 23.93 -17.97
C LEU A 52 -4.32 25.18 -17.34
N GLY A 53 -3.06 25.08 -16.90
CA GLY A 53 -2.32 26.23 -16.39
C GLY A 53 -0.88 25.89 -16.01
N PHE A 54 -0.24 26.83 -15.32
CA PHE A 54 1.11 26.62 -14.77
C PHE A 54 1.05 25.87 -13.45
N PHE A 55 1.94 24.88 -13.28
CA PHE A 55 2.06 24.12 -12.05
C PHE A 55 3.53 23.86 -11.69
N LYS A 56 3.74 23.54 -10.41
CA LYS A 56 5.00 23.00 -9.87
C LYS A 56 4.76 21.59 -9.37
N SER A 57 5.77 20.76 -9.48
CA SER A 57 5.72 19.36 -9.02
C SER A 57 6.68 19.16 -7.84
N GLY A 58 6.17 18.60 -6.74
CA GLY A 58 6.96 18.32 -5.54
C GLY A 58 7.62 19.56 -4.93
N LYS A 59 8.89 19.41 -4.52
CA LYS A 59 9.71 20.50 -3.97
C LYS A 59 10.53 21.23 -5.03
N SER A 60 10.31 20.94 -6.31
CA SER A 60 11.09 21.51 -7.41
C SER A 60 10.82 23.01 -7.58
N SER A 61 11.87 23.75 -7.95
CA SER A 61 11.75 25.15 -8.37
C SER A 61 11.23 25.31 -9.80
N ASN A 62 11.22 24.22 -10.58
CA ASN A 62 10.79 24.19 -11.96
C ASN A 62 9.27 24.29 -12.10
N ASN A 63 8.83 25.06 -13.10
CA ASN A 63 7.44 25.24 -13.48
C ASN A 63 7.19 24.64 -14.85
N TYR A 64 5.97 24.16 -15.04
CA TYR A 64 5.52 23.55 -16.29
C TYR A 64 4.11 24.04 -16.60
N ILE A 65 3.74 24.00 -17.88
CA ILE A 65 2.35 24.14 -18.31
C ILE A 65 1.77 22.73 -18.51
N GLY A 66 0.62 22.47 -17.90
CA GLY A 66 0.01 21.14 -17.94
C GLY A 66 -1.49 21.16 -17.73
N ILE A 67 -2.11 20.02 -18.03
CA ILE A 67 -3.53 19.77 -17.86
C ILE A 67 -3.68 18.82 -16.67
N TRP A 68 -4.62 19.10 -15.78
CA TRP A 68 -4.96 18.24 -14.64
C TRP A 68 -6.46 18.12 -14.44
N PHE A 69 -6.87 17.17 -13.60
CA PHE A 69 -8.25 17.07 -13.15
C PHE A 69 -8.58 18.18 -12.15
N LYS A 70 -9.60 19.00 -12.44
CA LYS A 70 -10.00 20.14 -11.60
C LYS A 70 -10.54 19.73 -10.21
N LYS A 71 -11.22 18.58 -10.13
CA LYS A 71 -11.84 18.09 -8.89
C LYS A 71 -10.97 17.02 -8.22
N GLY A 72 -10.40 17.35 -7.05
CA GLY A 72 -9.58 16.46 -6.22
C GLY A 72 -8.89 17.24 -5.09
N SER A 73 -8.37 16.57 -4.06
CA SER A 73 -7.50 17.20 -3.05
C SER A 73 -6.03 17.28 -3.47
N GLU A 74 -5.64 16.49 -4.47
CA GLU A 74 -4.29 16.47 -5.07
C GLU A 74 -4.37 16.77 -6.57
N GLN A 75 -3.41 17.53 -7.10
CA GLN A 75 -3.31 17.85 -8.53
C GLN A 75 -2.81 16.64 -9.33
N THR A 76 -3.73 15.85 -9.89
CA THR A 76 -3.39 14.76 -10.82
C THR A 76 -3.17 15.30 -12.22
N ILE A 77 -1.92 15.50 -12.60
CA ILE A 77 -1.50 15.98 -13.93
C ILE A 77 -1.69 14.84 -14.97
N VAL A 78 -2.29 15.15 -16.12
CA VAL A 78 -2.55 14.20 -17.22
C VAL A 78 -1.78 14.53 -18.50
N TRP A 79 -1.31 15.77 -18.64
CA TRP A 79 -0.53 16.22 -19.79
C TRP A 79 0.39 17.39 -19.42
N VAL A 80 1.56 17.48 -20.06
CA VAL A 80 2.58 18.50 -19.80
C VAL A 80 3.21 18.91 -21.13
N ALA A 81 3.18 20.19 -21.48
CA ALA A 81 3.69 20.65 -22.77
C ALA A 81 5.23 20.70 -22.80
N ASN A 82 5.81 21.39 -21.81
CA ASN A 82 7.24 21.70 -21.75
C ASN A 82 8.01 20.77 -20.82
N ARG A 83 7.67 19.47 -20.80
CA ARG A 83 8.26 18.50 -19.86
C ARG A 83 9.78 18.36 -19.98
N GLU A 84 10.36 18.64 -21.14
CA GLU A 84 11.82 18.61 -21.37
C GLU A 84 12.53 19.93 -21.06
N LYS A 85 11.79 21.05 -21.08
CA LYS A 85 12.34 22.40 -20.91
C LYS A 85 11.53 23.16 -19.86
N PRO A 86 11.89 23.03 -18.57
CA PRO A 86 11.18 23.70 -17.49
C PRO A 86 11.33 25.23 -17.54
N ILE A 87 10.45 25.92 -16.81
CA ILE A 87 10.47 27.36 -16.61
C ILE A 87 10.83 27.69 -15.16
N TYR A 88 11.60 28.76 -14.92
CA TYR A 88 11.96 29.17 -13.56
C TYR A 88 10.95 30.11 -12.91
N ASP A 89 10.39 31.05 -13.68
CA ASP A 89 9.35 31.98 -13.20
C ASP A 89 8.08 31.91 -14.04
N ARG A 90 7.01 31.35 -13.44
CA ARG A 90 5.69 31.27 -14.07
C ARG A 90 4.98 32.61 -14.21
N TYR A 91 5.31 33.64 -13.40
CA TYR A 91 4.64 34.94 -13.48
C TYR A 91 5.17 35.79 -14.64
N SER A 92 6.45 35.68 -14.97
CA SER A 92 7.05 36.34 -16.13
C SER A 92 6.90 35.55 -17.44
N SER A 93 6.60 34.25 -17.34
CA SER A 93 6.39 33.37 -18.50
C SER A 93 4.96 33.44 -19.03
N VAL A 94 4.82 33.23 -20.35
CA VAL A 94 3.54 33.44 -21.04
C VAL A 94 3.26 32.36 -22.08
N LEU A 95 2.08 31.75 -22.00
CA LEU A 95 1.50 30.92 -23.06
C LEU A 95 0.50 31.77 -23.86
N LYS A 96 0.73 31.92 -25.16
CA LYS A 96 -0.17 32.70 -26.05
C LYS A 96 -0.15 32.19 -27.47
N ILE A 97 -1.09 32.68 -28.29
CA ILE A 97 -1.05 32.45 -29.74
C ILE A 97 -0.09 33.46 -30.38
N SER A 98 0.83 32.96 -31.21
CA SER A 98 1.76 33.75 -32.02
C SER A 98 1.90 33.08 -33.37
N ASP A 99 1.72 33.81 -34.47
CA ASP A 99 1.90 33.30 -35.84
C ASP A 99 1.13 31.99 -36.10
N SER A 100 -0.16 32.02 -35.74
CA SER A 100 -1.09 30.87 -35.84
C SER A 100 -0.63 29.59 -35.10
N ASN A 101 0.29 29.72 -34.15
CA ASN A 101 0.77 28.65 -33.27
C ASN A 101 0.47 28.98 -31.82
N LEU A 102 0.28 27.95 -30.99
CA LEU A 102 0.31 28.12 -29.53
C LEU A 102 1.76 28.02 -29.07
N VAL A 103 2.27 29.06 -28.41
CA VAL A 103 3.69 29.22 -28.08
C VAL A 103 3.84 29.57 -26.60
N LEU A 104 4.78 28.88 -25.94
CA LEU A 104 5.20 29.13 -24.57
C LEU A 104 6.53 29.88 -24.57
N PHE A 105 6.51 31.08 -24.01
CA PHE A 105 7.69 31.92 -23.81
C PHE A 105 8.14 31.86 -22.36
N ASN A 106 9.45 31.75 -22.14
CA ASN A 106 10.05 31.83 -20.81
C ASN A 106 10.10 33.29 -20.29
N GLU A 107 10.69 33.46 -19.10
CA GLU A 107 10.90 34.77 -18.46
C GLU A 107 11.69 35.77 -19.31
N SER A 108 12.53 35.29 -20.22
CA SER A 108 13.32 36.11 -21.16
C SER A 108 12.63 36.34 -22.50
N ARG A 109 11.34 36.00 -22.64
CA ARG A 109 10.56 36.07 -23.90
C ARG A 109 11.12 35.19 -25.03
N ILE A 110 11.87 34.15 -24.69
CA ILE A 110 12.38 33.16 -25.65
C ILE A 110 11.35 32.03 -25.78
N PRO A 111 10.96 31.63 -27.01
CA PRO A 111 10.05 30.50 -27.21
C PRO A 111 10.74 29.20 -26.80
N ILE A 112 10.18 28.48 -25.82
CA ILE A 112 10.73 27.21 -25.32
C ILE A 112 9.90 25.99 -25.76
N TRP A 113 8.64 26.20 -26.14
CA TRP A 113 7.73 25.18 -26.66
C TRP A 113 6.71 25.81 -27.62
N SER A 114 6.34 25.10 -28.67
CA SER A 114 5.36 25.55 -29.66
C SER A 114 4.68 24.37 -30.36
N THR A 115 3.50 24.60 -30.93
CA THR A 115 2.75 23.59 -31.72
C THR A 115 3.39 23.24 -33.06
N ASN A 116 4.33 24.06 -33.56
CA ASN A 116 5.12 23.84 -34.78
C ASN A 116 4.29 23.54 -36.05
N LEU A 117 3.21 24.28 -36.22
CA LEU A 117 2.40 24.26 -37.44
C LEU A 117 3.06 25.11 -38.54
N SER A 118 3.29 24.49 -39.68
CA SER A 118 3.70 25.17 -40.92
C SER A 118 2.49 25.43 -41.80
N LEU A 119 1.73 26.49 -41.50
CA LEU A 119 0.57 26.90 -42.30
C LEU A 119 1.01 27.88 -43.39
N THR A 120 0.55 27.64 -44.63
CA THR A 120 0.84 28.49 -45.81
C THR A 120 0.03 29.79 -45.85
N THR A 121 -0.97 29.94 -44.97
CA THR A 121 -1.84 31.13 -44.87
C THR A 121 -2.06 31.51 -43.40
N SER A 122 -2.05 32.81 -43.09
CA SER A 122 -2.33 33.32 -41.73
C SER A 122 -3.82 33.17 -41.43
N SER A 123 -4.20 32.08 -40.77
CA SER A 123 -5.56 31.87 -40.28
C SER A 123 -5.68 32.37 -38.85
N SER A 124 -6.81 33.01 -38.54
CA SER A 124 -7.15 33.36 -37.16
C SER A 124 -7.48 32.05 -36.43
N VAL A 125 -6.69 31.69 -35.42
CA VAL A 125 -6.83 30.43 -34.67
C VAL A 125 -7.18 30.67 -33.22
N GLU A 126 -7.83 29.71 -32.59
CA GLU A 126 -8.07 29.69 -31.14
C GLU A 126 -7.70 28.33 -30.55
N ALA A 127 -7.23 28.33 -29.30
CA ALA A 127 -6.93 27.12 -28.55
C ALA A 127 -8.05 26.84 -27.55
N VAL A 128 -8.62 25.63 -27.56
CA VAL A 128 -9.76 25.24 -26.73
C VAL A 128 -9.44 23.96 -25.95
N LEU A 129 -9.69 23.97 -24.64
CA LEU A 129 -9.64 22.79 -23.78
C LEU A 129 -11.01 22.13 -23.71
N VAL A 130 -11.17 20.97 -24.34
CA VAL A 130 -12.44 20.23 -24.36
C VAL A 130 -12.57 19.26 -23.18
N ASP A 131 -13.79 18.79 -22.91
CA ASP A 131 -14.14 17.96 -21.74
C ASP A 131 -13.53 16.55 -21.73
N GLU A 132 -12.94 16.11 -22.84
CA GLU A 132 -12.12 14.90 -22.90
C GLU A 132 -10.70 15.12 -22.34
N GLY A 133 -10.31 16.37 -22.06
CA GLY A 133 -8.95 16.75 -21.64
C GLY A 133 -8.00 16.98 -22.81
N ASN A 134 -8.54 17.09 -24.04
CA ASN A 134 -7.78 17.39 -25.24
C ASN A 134 -7.68 18.92 -25.41
N LEU A 135 -6.47 19.44 -25.60
CA LEU A 135 -6.23 20.84 -25.95
C LEU A 135 -6.10 20.92 -27.46
N VAL A 136 -7.00 21.64 -28.11
CA VAL A 136 -7.12 21.68 -29.58
C VAL A 136 -6.89 23.08 -30.10
N LEU A 137 -6.10 23.22 -31.16
CA LEU A 137 -5.99 24.45 -31.94
C LEU A 137 -6.86 24.32 -33.20
N LYS A 138 -7.78 25.25 -33.42
CA LYS A 138 -8.72 25.25 -34.55
C LYS A 138 -8.81 26.63 -35.21
N ASN A 139 -9.25 26.65 -36.47
CA ASN A 139 -9.45 27.88 -37.24
C ASN A 139 -10.81 28.51 -36.86
N LEU A 140 -10.83 29.84 -36.67
CA LEU A 140 -12.05 30.60 -36.39
C LEU A 140 -12.96 30.77 -37.62
N SER A 141 -12.38 30.65 -38.82
CA SER A 141 -13.05 30.94 -40.10
C SER A 141 -13.82 29.75 -40.68
N ASP A 142 -13.63 28.56 -40.12
CA ASP A 142 -14.13 27.31 -40.67
C ASP A 142 -15.15 26.69 -39.70
N ASN A 143 -16.40 26.55 -40.14
CA ASN A 143 -17.44 25.85 -39.39
C ASN A 143 -17.20 24.33 -39.33
N SER A 144 -16.22 23.82 -40.07
CA SER A 144 -15.81 22.43 -39.99
C SER A 144 -15.08 22.15 -38.67
N SER A 145 -15.28 20.98 -38.09
CA SER A 145 -14.62 20.51 -36.86
C SER A 145 -13.12 20.20 -37.04
N ASN A 146 -12.47 20.81 -38.04
CA ASN A 146 -11.14 20.45 -38.50
C ASN A 146 -10.08 20.99 -37.53
N ARG A 147 -9.33 20.06 -36.93
CA ARG A 147 -8.35 20.33 -35.87
C ARG A 147 -6.98 20.54 -36.51
N LEU A 148 -6.37 21.71 -36.28
CA LEU A 148 -5.02 22.01 -36.80
C LEU A 148 -3.94 21.32 -35.96
N TRP A 149 -4.13 21.30 -34.64
CA TRP A 149 -3.25 20.63 -33.68
C TRP A 149 -4.06 20.10 -32.50
N GLN A 150 -3.62 19.02 -31.86
CA GLN A 150 -4.24 18.51 -30.64
C GLN A 150 -3.22 17.87 -29.68
N SER A 151 -3.40 18.07 -28.37
CA SER A 151 -2.52 17.48 -27.35
C SER A 151 -2.59 15.96 -27.32
N PHE A 152 -3.71 15.37 -27.75
CA PHE A 152 -3.87 13.91 -27.86
C PHE A 152 -2.90 13.23 -28.84
N ASP A 153 -2.29 13.97 -29.76
CA ASP A 153 -1.26 13.46 -30.66
C ASP A 153 0.14 13.47 -30.01
N TYR A 154 0.29 14.16 -28.88
CA TYR A 154 1.54 14.30 -28.13
C TYR A 154 1.37 13.85 -26.66
N PRO A 155 1.13 12.54 -26.41
CA PRO A 155 1.01 11.99 -25.06
C PRO A 155 2.21 12.29 -24.16
N THR A 156 1.95 12.36 -22.85
CA THR A 156 3.00 12.31 -21.83
C THR A 156 3.06 10.92 -21.20
N HIS A 157 2.55 10.76 -19.99
CA HIS A 157 2.54 9.51 -19.23
C HIS A 157 1.12 8.95 -19.05
N THR A 158 0.10 9.72 -19.39
CA THR A 158 -1.31 9.36 -19.22
C THR A 158 -1.99 9.10 -20.56
N TRP A 159 -2.81 8.06 -20.59
CA TRP A 159 -3.69 7.73 -21.70
C TRP A 159 -5.15 7.97 -21.28
N LEU A 160 -5.74 9.03 -21.83
CA LEU A 160 -7.12 9.43 -21.58
C LEU A 160 -8.12 8.81 -22.58
N PRO A 161 -9.43 8.80 -22.25
CA PRO A 161 -10.46 8.38 -23.19
C PRO A 161 -10.46 9.25 -24.45
N GLY A 162 -10.63 8.64 -25.63
CA GLY A 162 -10.61 9.29 -26.94
C GLY A 162 -9.20 9.50 -27.51
N MET A 163 -8.16 9.22 -26.74
CA MET A 163 -6.77 9.35 -27.18
C MET A 163 -6.30 8.09 -27.91
N LYS A 164 -5.59 8.28 -29.03
CA LYS A 164 -5.04 7.20 -29.85
C LYS A 164 -3.58 6.94 -29.47
N ILE A 165 -3.30 5.75 -28.96
CA ILE A 165 -1.93 5.25 -28.81
C ILE A 165 -1.70 4.25 -29.95
N GLY A 166 -0.61 4.40 -30.69
CA GLY A 166 -0.42 3.65 -31.92
C GLY A 166 0.52 4.31 -32.92
N PHE A 167 0.67 3.67 -34.08
CA PHE A 167 1.62 4.03 -35.11
C PHE A 167 0.93 4.69 -36.31
N ASN A 168 1.39 5.89 -36.67
CA ASN A 168 0.98 6.54 -37.91
C ASN A 168 1.89 6.07 -39.06
N LYS A 169 1.31 5.35 -40.03
CA LYS A 169 2.04 4.72 -41.13
C LYS A 169 2.55 5.72 -42.18
N ARG A 170 1.91 6.90 -42.27
CA ARG A 170 2.29 8.00 -43.18
C ARG A 170 3.47 8.80 -42.65
N THR A 171 3.39 9.25 -41.39
CA THR A 171 4.43 10.07 -40.76
C THR A 171 5.55 9.25 -40.12
N LYS A 172 5.36 7.93 -39.99
CA LYS A 172 6.25 6.99 -39.27
C LYS A 172 6.43 7.33 -37.79
N VAL A 173 5.46 8.03 -37.19
CA VAL A 173 5.49 8.42 -35.78
C VAL A 173 4.71 7.42 -34.94
N ASN A 174 5.35 6.91 -33.87
CA ASN A 174 4.71 6.10 -32.85
C ASN A 174 4.22 6.98 -31.69
N ARG A 175 2.91 7.07 -31.50
CA ARG A 175 2.29 7.76 -30.36
C ARG A 175 2.40 6.85 -29.15
N ARG A 176 3.32 7.19 -28.26
CA ARG A 176 3.69 6.39 -27.10
C ARG A 176 3.51 7.15 -25.80
N LEU A 177 3.29 6.43 -24.71
CA LEU A 177 3.41 6.99 -23.36
C LEU A 177 4.85 6.87 -22.90
N VAL A 178 5.34 7.89 -22.20
CA VAL A 178 6.64 7.89 -21.53
C VAL A 178 6.43 8.34 -20.11
N SER A 179 6.87 7.52 -19.15
CA SER A 179 6.76 7.80 -17.71
C SER A 179 7.33 9.17 -17.38
N TRP A 180 6.95 9.71 -16.23
CA TRP A 180 7.77 10.74 -15.59
C TRP A 180 9.10 10.13 -15.13
N LYS A 181 10.10 10.98 -14.93
CA LYS A 181 11.38 10.54 -14.36
C LYS A 181 11.18 10.04 -12.94
N ASN A 182 10.47 10.81 -12.11
CA ASN A 182 10.08 10.43 -10.76
C ASN A 182 8.81 11.17 -10.32
N LYS A 183 8.46 11.11 -9.04
CA LYS A 183 7.23 11.74 -8.51
C LYS A 183 7.25 13.27 -8.55
N GLU A 184 8.43 13.90 -8.59
CA GLU A 184 8.58 15.35 -8.56
C GLU A 184 9.06 15.94 -9.90
N ASP A 185 9.67 15.14 -10.79
CA ASP A 185 10.18 15.58 -12.08
C ASP A 185 9.37 15.00 -13.27
N PRO A 186 8.56 15.82 -13.97
CA PRO A 186 7.76 15.37 -15.10
C PRO A 186 8.56 15.16 -16.40
N SER A 187 9.88 15.37 -16.39
CA SER A 187 10.73 15.07 -17.55
C SER A 187 10.54 13.63 -18.02
N PRO A 188 10.83 13.32 -19.30
CA PRO A 188 10.79 11.95 -19.80
C PRO A 188 11.62 11.00 -18.92
N GLY A 189 10.99 9.97 -18.37
CA GLY A 189 11.64 8.87 -17.68
C GLY A 189 12.08 7.78 -18.64
N ILE A 190 12.53 6.65 -18.07
CA ILE A 190 13.13 5.54 -18.83
C ILE A 190 12.10 4.51 -19.33
N PHE A 191 10.85 4.58 -18.87
CA PHE A 191 9.83 3.60 -19.23
C PHE A 191 8.87 4.14 -20.28
N SER A 192 8.58 3.35 -21.30
CA SER A 192 7.59 3.69 -22.32
C SER A 192 6.58 2.58 -22.59
N PHE A 193 5.43 2.96 -23.13
CA PHE A 193 4.40 2.05 -23.63
C PHE A 193 4.01 2.45 -25.04
N GLU A 194 4.18 1.54 -25.98
CA GLU A 194 4.01 1.82 -27.41
C GLU A 194 3.53 0.60 -28.19
N LEU A 195 2.96 0.84 -29.38
CA LEU A 195 2.66 -0.23 -30.32
C LEU A 195 3.97 -0.75 -30.91
N ASP A 196 4.10 -2.06 -31.09
CA ASP A 196 5.28 -2.71 -31.62
C ASP A 196 5.68 -2.13 -32.99
N PRO A 197 6.85 -1.46 -33.08
CA PRO A 197 7.27 -0.79 -34.32
C PRO A 197 7.66 -1.79 -35.42
N SER A 198 7.86 -3.08 -35.10
CA SER A 198 8.17 -4.14 -36.07
C SER A 198 6.98 -4.51 -36.97
N GLY A 199 5.77 -4.07 -36.62
CA GLY A 199 4.54 -4.29 -37.41
C GLY A 199 3.57 -5.33 -36.82
N SER A 200 3.94 -6.02 -35.74
CA SER A 200 3.01 -6.88 -35.00
C SER A 200 1.92 -6.05 -34.28
N ASN A 201 0.69 -6.56 -34.26
CA ASN A 201 -0.45 -5.90 -33.61
C ASN A 201 -0.44 -6.14 -32.08
N GLN A 202 0.63 -5.71 -31.40
CA GLN A 202 0.80 -5.85 -29.95
C GLN A 202 1.40 -4.58 -29.35
N TYR A 203 1.14 -4.35 -28.07
CA TYR A 203 1.74 -3.28 -27.30
C TYR A 203 2.91 -3.80 -26.48
N LEU A 204 3.95 -2.99 -26.39
CA LEU A 204 5.17 -3.26 -25.67
C LEU A 204 5.32 -2.26 -24.54
N MET A 205 5.87 -2.71 -23.42
CA MET A 205 6.53 -1.82 -22.47
C MET A 205 8.03 -1.99 -22.58
N LEU A 206 8.71 -0.87 -22.76
CA LEU A 206 10.14 -0.82 -23.02
C LEU A 206 10.85 -0.04 -21.91
N TRP A 207 12.02 -0.55 -21.53
CA TRP A 207 12.99 0.14 -20.71
C TRP A 207 14.04 0.77 -21.63
N ASN A 208 14.30 2.06 -21.43
CA ASN A 208 15.20 2.88 -22.23
C ASN A 208 14.93 2.83 -23.75
N GLY A 209 13.68 2.58 -24.14
CA GLY A 209 13.25 2.49 -25.54
C GLY A 209 13.70 1.24 -26.31
N SER A 210 14.41 0.30 -25.69
CA SER A 210 14.94 -0.90 -26.37
C SER A 210 14.60 -2.21 -25.67
N GLU A 211 14.75 -2.28 -24.35
CA GLU A 211 14.61 -3.53 -23.60
C GLU A 211 13.14 -3.81 -23.27
N ARG A 212 12.55 -4.80 -23.94
CA ARG A 212 11.16 -5.20 -23.70
C ARG A 212 11.02 -6.02 -22.44
N TYR A 213 10.21 -5.55 -21.49
CA TYR A 213 9.94 -6.26 -20.24
C TYR A 213 8.49 -6.72 -20.07
N TRP A 214 7.57 -6.19 -20.89
CA TRP A 214 6.19 -6.64 -20.93
C TRP A 214 5.63 -6.46 -22.34
N TYR A 215 4.65 -7.29 -22.69
CA TYR A 215 3.92 -7.18 -23.95
C TYR A 215 2.49 -7.69 -23.80
N SER A 216 1.58 -7.10 -24.58
CA SER A 216 0.15 -7.47 -24.55
C SER A 216 -0.12 -8.82 -25.22
N GLY A 217 0.79 -9.26 -26.10
CA GLY A 217 0.51 -10.26 -27.12
C GLY A 217 -0.36 -9.71 -28.25
N GLU A 218 -0.45 -10.44 -29.36
CA GLU A 218 -1.14 -9.95 -30.56
C GLU A 218 -2.66 -9.81 -30.35
N TRP A 219 -3.22 -8.82 -31.03
CA TRP A 219 -4.66 -8.58 -31.09
C TRP A 219 -5.37 -9.67 -31.90
N ASN A 220 -6.36 -10.33 -31.30
CA ASN A 220 -7.10 -11.42 -31.94
C ASN A 220 -8.50 -11.05 -32.43
N GLY A 221 -8.84 -9.75 -32.51
CA GLY A 221 -10.18 -9.28 -32.86
C GLY A 221 -11.10 -8.95 -31.68
N GLY A 222 -10.72 -9.33 -30.45
CA GLY A 222 -11.48 -8.96 -29.24
C GLY A 222 -10.62 -8.61 -28.02
N THR A 223 -9.44 -9.23 -27.88
CA THR A 223 -8.53 -8.96 -26.76
C THR A 223 -7.08 -9.14 -27.20
N PHE A 224 -6.14 -8.58 -26.44
CA PHE A 224 -4.75 -9.00 -26.52
C PHE A 224 -4.54 -10.26 -25.68
N LYS A 225 -3.71 -11.19 -26.18
CA LYS A 225 -3.52 -12.55 -25.63
C LYS A 225 -3.14 -12.60 -24.15
N PHE A 226 -2.33 -11.65 -23.68
CA PHE A 226 -1.79 -11.60 -22.31
C PHE A 226 -2.38 -10.47 -21.47
N THR A 227 -3.48 -9.87 -21.94
CA THR A 227 -4.26 -8.90 -21.17
C THR A 227 -5.56 -9.56 -20.67
N PRO A 228 -6.11 -9.13 -19.52
CA PRO A 228 -7.45 -9.56 -19.11
C PRO A 228 -8.43 -9.30 -20.25
N ASN A 229 -9.32 -10.27 -20.54
CA ASN A 229 -10.15 -10.27 -21.73
C ASN A 229 -10.86 -8.91 -21.93
N VAL A 230 -10.37 -8.14 -22.91
CA VAL A 230 -10.80 -6.77 -23.17
C VAL A 230 -12.30 -6.72 -23.54
N THR A 231 -12.82 -7.75 -24.20
CA THR A 231 -14.26 -7.93 -24.47
C THR A 231 -15.08 -8.13 -23.20
N TYR A 232 -14.56 -8.85 -22.20
CA TYR A 232 -15.21 -8.99 -20.89
C TYR A 232 -15.18 -7.66 -20.13
N LEU A 233 -14.04 -6.96 -20.14
CA LEU A 233 -13.91 -5.65 -19.50
C LEU A 233 -14.83 -4.59 -20.11
N GLN A 234 -15.01 -4.59 -21.44
CA GLN A 234 -15.97 -3.70 -22.12
C GLN A 234 -17.42 -3.91 -21.66
N ASN A 235 -17.78 -5.08 -21.13
CA ASN A 235 -19.16 -5.44 -20.76
C ASN A 235 -19.45 -5.23 -19.29
N THR A 236 -18.41 -5.28 -18.47
CA THR A 236 -18.46 -5.14 -17.02
C THR A 236 -18.13 -3.72 -16.56
N TYR A 237 -17.31 -2.99 -17.33
CA TYR A 237 -16.85 -1.64 -16.99
C TYR A 237 -17.39 -0.58 -17.95
N PRO A 238 -17.47 0.70 -17.52
CA PRO A 238 -18.09 1.76 -18.32
C PRO A 238 -17.15 2.26 -19.42
N PHE A 239 -16.51 1.39 -20.21
CA PHE A 239 -15.68 1.78 -21.34
C PHE A 239 -15.87 0.89 -22.59
N LYS A 240 -15.63 1.49 -23.76
CA LYS A 240 -15.63 0.85 -25.08
C LYS A 240 -14.23 0.98 -25.65
N VAL A 241 -13.68 -0.08 -26.25
CA VAL A 241 -12.35 -0.02 -26.87
C VAL A 241 -12.46 -0.21 -28.38
N TYR A 242 -11.47 0.32 -29.08
CA TYR A 242 -11.35 0.29 -30.52
C TYR A 242 -9.90 -0.03 -30.85
N PHE A 243 -9.69 -1.10 -31.60
CA PHE A 243 -8.42 -1.36 -32.27
C PHE A 243 -8.65 -1.18 -33.77
N VAL A 244 -7.94 -0.22 -34.37
CA VAL A 244 -8.08 0.13 -35.77
C VAL A 244 -6.73 -0.05 -36.43
N SER A 245 -6.69 -0.78 -37.54
CA SER A 245 -5.51 -0.94 -38.38
C SER A 245 -5.93 -0.77 -39.84
N ASN A 246 -5.55 0.34 -40.45
CA ASN A 246 -5.84 0.67 -41.85
C ASN A 246 -4.55 1.13 -42.57
N GLU A 247 -4.66 1.63 -43.80
CA GLU A 247 -3.51 2.07 -44.60
C GLU A 247 -2.75 3.26 -43.99
N ASN A 248 -3.44 4.10 -43.20
CA ASN A 248 -2.92 5.35 -42.67
C ASN A 248 -2.34 5.19 -41.26
N GLU A 249 -3.00 4.42 -40.40
CA GLU A 249 -2.65 4.30 -38.99
C GLU A 249 -3.08 2.95 -38.40
N THR A 250 -2.34 2.53 -37.38
CA THR A 250 -2.71 1.43 -36.49
C THR A 250 -2.73 1.94 -35.07
N TYR A 251 -3.86 1.88 -34.37
CA TYR A 251 -3.96 2.40 -33.01
C TYR A 251 -4.99 1.65 -32.18
N PHE A 252 -4.83 1.76 -30.87
CA PHE A 252 -5.84 1.44 -29.88
C PHE A 252 -6.35 2.73 -29.26
N MET A 253 -7.63 2.76 -28.94
CA MET A 253 -8.30 3.86 -28.28
C MET A 253 -9.42 3.29 -27.42
N TYR A 254 -9.76 3.97 -26.34
CA TYR A 254 -10.95 3.64 -25.56
C TYR A 254 -11.80 4.88 -25.31
N SER A 255 -13.07 4.69 -25.01
CA SER A 255 -14.06 5.73 -24.71
C SER A 255 -14.82 5.34 -23.45
N VAL A 256 -15.39 6.32 -22.74
CA VAL A 256 -16.21 6.06 -21.55
C VAL A 256 -17.68 5.96 -21.96
N LYS A 257 -18.37 4.89 -21.58
CA LYS A 257 -19.80 4.66 -21.86
C LYS A 257 -20.70 5.48 -20.94
N ASN A 258 -20.38 5.51 -19.64
CA ASN A 258 -21.16 6.24 -18.65
C ASN A 258 -20.41 7.53 -18.28
N PRO A 259 -20.94 8.70 -18.66
CA PRO A 259 -20.24 9.98 -18.48
C PRO A 259 -20.08 10.37 -17.01
N LYS A 260 -20.63 9.63 -16.04
CA LYS A 260 -20.40 9.86 -14.60
C LYS A 260 -19.01 9.39 -14.13
N PHE A 261 -18.31 8.58 -14.91
CA PHE A 261 -16.99 8.07 -14.56
C PHE A 261 -15.86 8.79 -15.28
N ILE A 262 -14.70 8.80 -14.63
CA ILE A 262 -13.44 9.20 -15.22
C ILE A 262 -12.49 8.00 -15.12
N ILE A 263 -11.86 7.67 -16.25
CA ILE A 263 -10.88 6.60 -16.36
C ILE A 263 -9.62 7.20 -16.95
N GLY A 264 -8.47 6.83 -16.40
CA GLY A 264 -7.16 7.17 -16.97
C GLY A 264 -6.18 6.03 -16.76
N LEU A 265 -5.40 5.71 -17.79
CA LEU A 265 -4.28 4.78 -17.66
C LEU A 265 -2.99 5.59 -17.52
N ILE A 266 -2.16 5.29 -16.53
CA ILE A 266 -0.97 6.07 -16.20
C ILE A 266 0.24 5.15 -16.22
N MET A 267 1.23 5.47 -17.04
CA MET A 267 2.56 4.89 -16.97
C MET A 267 3.31 5.51 -15.79
N GLY A 268 3.44 4.76 -14.69
CA GLY A 268 4.14 5.22 -13.50
C GLY A 268 5.65 5.28 -13.68
N ALA A 269 6.33 6.09 -12.85
CA ALA A 269 7.79 6.14 -12.80
C ALA A 269 8.45 4.80 -12.40
N SER A 270 7.67 3.87 -11.83
CA SER A 270 8.11 2.49 -11.53
C SER A 270 8.07 1.54 -12.73
N GLY A 271 7.68 2.02 -13.91
CA GLY A 271 7.50 1.17 -15.11
C GLY A 271 6.27 0.26 -15.07
N GLN A 272 5.36 0.46 -14.11
CA GLN A 272 4.06 -0.21 -14.11
C GLN A 272 3.01 0.71 -14.70
N MET A 273 2.16 0.17 -15.59
CA MET A 273 0.94 0.84 -16.00
C MET A 273 -0.14 0.65 -14.94
N LYS A 274 -0.78 1.74 -14.55
CA LYS A 274 -1.85 1.80 -13.55
C LYS A 274 -3.15 2.20 -14.21
N GLN A 275 -4.25 1.53 -13.90
CA GLN A 275 -5.57 2.03 -14.23
C GLN A 275 -6.15 2.79 -13.03
N MET A 276 -6.44 4.07 -13.23
CA MET A 276 -7.14 4.93 -12.28
C MET A 276 -8.61 5.08 -12.71
N PHE A 277 -9.51 5.02 -11.73
CA PHE A 277 -10.94 5.16 -11.91
C PHE A 277 -11.52 6.07 -10.84
N GLY A 278 -12.46 6.93 -11.21
CA GLY A 278 -13.13 7.85 -10.28
C GLY A 278 -14.53 8.22 -10.75
N LEU A 279 -15.34 8.73 -9.82
CA LEU A 279 -16.64 9.33 -10.12
C LEU A 279 -16.47 10.84 -10.32
N LYS A 280 -17.06 11.43 -11.37
CA LYS A 280 -17.03 12.88 -11.62
C LYS A 280 -17.58 13.72 -10.45
N ALA A 281 -18.44 13.12 -9.63
CA ALA A 281 -19.02 13.74 -8.43
C ALA A 281 -18.18 13.55 -7.16
N SER A 282 -17.23 12.61 -7.15
CA SER A 282 -16.35 12.35 -6.00
C SER A 282 -15.01 13.07 -6.15
N LYS A 283 -14.33 13.30 -5.03
CA LYS A 283 -12.92 13.76 -4.99
C LYS A 283 -11.91 12.60 -4.91
N THR A 284 -12.38 11.35 -4.85
CA THR A 284 -11.54 10.17 -4.62
C THR A 284 -11.27 9.41 -5.91
N TRP A 285 -10.00 9.00 -6.04
CA TRP A 285 -9.52 8.13 -7.10
C TRP A 285 -9.28 6.73 -6.54
N PHE A 286 -9.64 5.71 -7.34
CA PHE A 286 -9.40 4.31 -7.03
C PHE A 286 -8.41 3.74 -8.05
N GLN A 287 -7.39 3.04 -7.56
CA GLN A 287 -6.51 2.26 -8.41
C GLN A 287 -7.15 0.90 -8.65
N PHE A 288 -7.41 0.56 -9.91
CA PHE A 288 -8.15 -0.64 -10.27
C PHE A 288 -7.24 -1.86 -10.56
N TRP A 289 -6.13 -1.66 -11.27
CA TRP A 289 -5.06 -2.67 -11.42
C TRP A 289 -3.70 -2.06 -11.78
N LEU A 290 -2.66 -2.89 -11.67
CA LEU A 290 -1.29 -2.63 -12.09
C LEU A 290 -0.82 -3.72 -13.06
N THR A 291 -0.08 -3.36 -14.10
CA THR A 291 0.65 -4.34 -14.93
C THR A 291 2.08 -3.86 -15.22
N PRO A 292 3.10 -4.72 -15.05
CA PRO A 292 3.06 -6.03 -14.38
C PRO A 292 2.60 -5.92 -12.91
N ALA A 293 1.94 -6.96 -12.37
CA ALA A 293 1.41 -6.92 -11.00
C ALA A 293 2.50 -6.83 -9.93
N GLN A 294 3.64 -7.49 -10.17
CA GLN A 294 4.82 -7.49 -9.31
C GLN A 294 5.83 -6.45 -9.78
N ALA A 295 6.30 -5.59 -8.89
CA ALA A 295 7.22 -4.51 -9.23
C ALA A 295 8.61 -5.04 -9.64
N CYS A 296 9.08 -6.14 -9.05
CA CYS A 296 10.34 -6.79 -9.42
C CYS A 296 10.29 -7.49 -10.79
N LYS A 297 9.13 -7.60 -11.44
CA LYS A 297 9.03 -8.08 -12.83
C LYS A 297 9.31 -6.99 -13.86
N VAL A 298 9.30 -5.72 -13.45
CA VAL A 298 9.72 -4.62 -14.33
C VAL A 298 11.24 -4.66 -14.49
N TYR A 299 11.70 -4.61 -15.73
CA TYR A 299 13.12 -4.68 -16.04
C TYR A 299 13.86 -3.47 -15.48
N ALA A 300 14.97 -3.73 -14.79
CA ALA A 300 15.84 -2.76 -14.14
C ALA A 300 15.07 -1.78 -13.24
N ASN A 301 13.96 -2.23 -12.64
CA ASN A 301 13.19 -1.41 -11.69
C ASN A 301 14.05 -1.00 -10.49
N CYS A 302 14.91 -1.91 -10.03
CA CYS A 302 16.07 -1.56 -9.23
C CYS A 302 17.27 -1.49 -10.18
N GLY A 303 17.96 -0.35 -10.23
CA GLY A 303 19.06 -0.11 -11.17
C GLY A 303 20.28 -1.01 -10.93
N ALA A 304 21.39 -0.73 -11.61
CA ALA A 304 22.58 -1.58 -11.59
C ALA A 304 23.07 -1.88 -10.15
N PHE A 305 23.54 -3.11 -9.93
CA PHE A 305 24.12 -3.58 -8.66
C PHE A 305 23.21 -3.41 -7.43
N SER A 306 21.90 -3.47 -7.66
CA SER A 306 20.88 -3.47 -6.62
C SER A 306 20.01 -4.72 -6.70
N ILE A 307 19.40 -5.08 -5.57
CA ILE A 307 18.53 -6.23 -5.42
C ILE A 307 17.10 -5.72 -5.27
N CYS A 308 16.18 -6.31 -6.04
CA CYS A 308 14.75 -6.14 -5.88
C CYS A 308 14.16 -7.22 -4.96
N SER A 309 13.31 -6.85 -4.00
CA SER A 309 12.56 -7.82 -3.20
C SER A 309 11.14 -7.36 -2.92
N GLU A 310 10.18 -8.22 -3.24
CA GLU A 310 8.75 -8.01 -2.94
C GLU A 310 8.44 -8.14 -1.44
N HIS A 311 9.38 -8.64 -0.63
CA HIS A 311 9.15 -8.98 0.78
C HIS A 311 9.84 -8.05 1.78
N THR A 312 10.63 -7.08 1.31
CA THR A 312 11.36 -6.16 2.17
C THR A 312 11.04 -4.71 1.81
N GLN A 313 11.02 -3.82 2.80
CA GLN A 313 11.05 -2.38 2.57
C GLN A 313 12.43 -1.84 2.97
N PRO A 314 13.12 -1.07 2.10
CA PRO A 314 12.71 -0.63 0.76
C PRO A 314 12.72 -1.74 -0.30
N LEU A 315 11.96 -1.55 -1.39
CA LEU A 315 11.85 -2.49 -2.53
C LEU A 315 13.22 -2.80 -3.17
N CYS A 316 14.06 -1.76 -3.28
CA CYS A 316 15.39 -1.82 -3.89
C CYS A 316 16.46 -1.57 -2.83
N ALA A 317 17.47 -2.43 -2.77
CA ALA A 317 18.62 -2.30 -1.88
C ALA A 317 19.93 -2.51 -2.63
N CYS A 318 20.98 -1.73 -2.33
CA CYS A 318 22.30 -1.95 -2.91
C CYS A 318 22.90 -3.28 -2.42
N LEU A 319 23.66 -3.94 -3.32
CA LEU A 319 24.49 -5.07 -2.93
C LEU A 319 25.52 -4.64 -1.87
N ALA A 320 25.93 -5.58 -1.00
CA ALA A 320 27.03 -5.33 -0.08
C ALA A 320 28.32 -4.97 -0.86
N GLY A 321 29.05 -3.95 -0.40
CA GLY A 321 30.17 -3.34 -1.12
C GLY A 321 29.77 -2.23 -2.11
N PHE A 322 28.48 -1.90 -2.22
CA PHE A 322 27.96 -0.83 -3.08
C PHE A 322 27.20 0.23 -2.26
N LYS A 323 27.05 1.42 -2.83
CA LYS A 323 26.28 2.55 -2.31
C LYS A 323 25.40 3.15 -3.41
N GLN A 324 24.36 3.87 -3.04
CA GLN A 324 23.46 4.53 -3.99
C GLN A 324 24.24 5.52 -4.86
N ASN A 325 23.92 5.59 -6.16
CA ASN A 325 24.52 6.58 -7.05
C ASN A 325 24.05 8.01 -6.73
N SER A 326 22.77 8.14 -6.37
CA SER A 326 22.13 9.40 -5.98
C SER A 326 21.16 9.14 -4.83
N GLU A 327 21.46 9.67 -3.65
CA GLU A 327 20.56 9.53 -2.48
C GLU A 327 19.25 10.30 -2.68
N GLN A 328 19.30 11.43 -3.38
CA GLN A 328 18.12 12.25 -3.68
C GLN A 328 17.12 11.48 -4.54
N ASP A 329 17.58 10.85 -5.62
CA ASP A 329 16.73 10.05 -6.51
C ASP A 329 16.17 8.83 -5.77
N TRP A 330 17.00 8.16 -4.95
CA TRP A 330 16.58 7.00 -4.16
C TRP A 330 15.45 7.34 -3.17
N ASN A 331 15.52 8.51 -2.53
CA ASN A 331 14.47 9.00 -1.63
C ASN A 331 13.15 9.31 -2.35
N LEU A 332 13.23 9.68 -3.63
CA LEU A 332 12.08 9.88 -4.51
C LEU A 332 11.58 8.57 -5.15
N GLN A 333 12.13 7.43 -4.75
CA GLN A 333 11.87 6.10 -5.32
C GLN A 333 12.25 5.98 -6.80
N ASP A 334 13.21 6.79 -7.24
CA ASP A 334 13.88 6.67 -8.54
C ASP A 334 15.17 5.87 -8.35
N TYR A 335 15.08 4.58 -8.66
CA TYR A 335 16.21 3.66 -8.54
C TYR A 335 16.97 3.48 -9.86
N SER A 336 16.64 4.25 -10.90
CA SER A 336 17.21 4.11 -12.24
C SER A 336 18.73 4.27 -12.25
N GLY A 337 19.25 5.15 -11.40
CA GLY A 337 20.68 5.38 -11.22
C GLY A 337 21.44 4.22 -10.56
N GLY A 338 20.73 3.27 -9.94
CA GLY A 338 21.33 2.09 -9.31
C GLY A 338 22.37 2.40 -8.23
N CYS A 339 23.26 1.44 -8.02
CA CYS A 339 24.31 1.50 -7.03
C CYS A 339 25.69 1.48 -7.70
N VAL A 340 26.63 2.17 -7.09
CA VAL A 340 28.04 2.22 -7.49
C VAL A 340 28.90 1.57 -6.42
N ARG A 341 30.04 1.01 -6.83
CA ARG A 341 30.97 0.38 -5.89
C ARG A 341 31.48 1.41 -4.88
N LYS A 342 31.63 0.99 -3.62
CA LYS A 342 32.28 1.82 -2.59
C LYS A 342 33.77 1.97 -2.89
N THR A 343 34.40 0.88 -3.30
CA THR A 343 35.82 0.82 -3.66
C THR A 343 36.01 0.29 -5.08
N GLN A 344 36.93 0.89 -5.85
CA GLN A 344 37.25 0.45 -7.21
C GLN A 344 37.97 -0.91 -7.19
N LEU A 345 37.66 -1.74 -8.20
CA LEU A 345 38.36 -3.01 -8.42
C LEU A 345 39.79 -2.73 -8.86
N GLN A 346 40.74 -3.53 -8.38
CA GLN A 346 42.13 -3.37 -8.80
C GLN A 346 42.40 -4.11 -10.10
N CYS A 347 41.66 -5.20 -10.36
CA CYS A 347 41.98 -6.23 -11.35
C CYS A 347 43.42 -6.75 -11.24
N VAL A 348 43.70 -7.97 -11.67
CA VAL A 348 45.07 -8.49 -11.67
C VAL A 348 45.87 -7.75 -12.75
N ASN A 349 46.49 -6.64 -12.40
CA ASN A 349 47.48 -6.00 -13.24
C ASN A 349 48.80 -6.73 -12.99
N ASN A 350 49.33 -7.42 -14.02
CA ASN A 350 50.63 -8.12 -13.97
C ASN A 350 51.83 -7.20 -13.66
N SER A 351 51.59 -5.92 -13.39
CA SER A 351 52.57 -4.87 -13.11
C SER A 351 52.60 -4.39 -11.63
N LEU A 352 51.80 -4.96 -10.73
CA LEU A 352 51.85 -4.62 -9.29
C LEU A 352 52.17 -5.85 -8.44
N THR A 353 53.45 -6.02 -8.14
CA THR A 353 54.02 -7.14 -7.35
C THR A 353 53.56 -7.21 -5.87
N ASN A 354 52.60 -6.37 -5.45
CA ASN A 354 52.07 -6.31 -4.08
C ASN A 354 50.54 -6.02 -4.01
N GLY A 355 49.80 -6.05 -5.13
CA GLY A 355 48.34 -5.85 -5.11
C GLY A 355 47.63 -7.15 -4.75
N LYS A 356 46.82 -7.16 -3.68
CA LYS A 356 45.94 -8.30 -3.39
C LYS A 356 44.85 -8.39 -4.46
N SER A 357 44.57 -9.59 -4.96
CA SER A 357 43.54 -9.80 -6.00
C SER A 357 42.14 -9.49 -5.47
N ASP A 358 41.26 -8.96 -6.33
CA ASP A 358 39.84 -8.80 -6.01
C ASP A 358 39.23 -10.14 -5.51
N GLN A 359 38.24 -10.06 -4.63
CA GLN A 359 37.58 -11.24 -4.03
C GLN A 359 36.10 -11.29 -4.39
N PHE A 360 35.42 -12.38 -4.06
CA PHE A 360 34.00 -12.57 -4.35
C PHE A 360 33.14 -12.72 -3.10
N LEU A 361 32.00 -12.03 -3.07
CA LEU A 361 31.00 -12.15 -2.00
C LEU A 361 29.80 -12.99 -2.46
N ALA A 362 29.53 -14.08 -1.74
CA ALA A 362 28.42 -14.98 -2.02
C ALA A 362 27.06 -14.37 -1.63
N ASN A 363 26.11 -14.39 -2.57
CA ASN A 363 24.75 -13.91 -2.40
C ASN A 363 23.76 -15.04 -2.75
N ALA A 364 23.19 -15.67 -1.72
CA ALA A 364 22.28 -16.81 -1.87
C ALA A 364 20.80 -16.40 -2.06
N ASN A 365 19.98 -17.33 -2.54
CA ASN A 365 18.53 -17.18 -2.80
C ASN A 365 18.21 -16.04 -3.77
N MET A 366 18.96 -15.97 -4.86
CA MET A 366 18.79 -14.96 -5.89
C MET A 366 18.15 -15.55 -7.15
N LEU A 367 17.24 -14.81 -7.77
CA LEU A 367 16.88 -15.00 -9.18
C LEU A 367 17.89 -14.22 -10.02
N LEU A 368 18.59 -14.92 -10.91
CA LEU A 368 19.71 -14.37 -11.67
C LEU A 368 19.28 -13.91 -13.07
N PRO A 369 19.83 -12.81 -13.58
CA PRO A 369 19.64 -12.38 -14.96
C PRO A 369 20.37 -13.31 -15.94
N ASN A 370 20.13 -13.13 -17.25
CA ASN A 370 20.75 -13.97 -18.28
C ASN A 370 22.30 -13.90 -18.20
N PRO A 371 22.99 -15.04 -18.04
CA PRO A 371 24.45 -15.08 -17.98
C PRO A 371 25.11 -15.28 -19.36
N GLN A 372 26.42 -15.12 -19.40
CA GLN A 372 27.28 -15.75 -20.42
C GLN A 372 27.73 -17.11 -19.90
N SER A 373 27.49 -18.18 -20.65
CA SER A 373 27.92 -19.54 -20.29
C SER A 373 29.36 -19.78 -20.73
N VAL A 374 30.16 -20.39 -19.84
CA VAL A 374 31.60 -20.62 -20.05
C VAL A 374 31.89 -22.12 -19.89
N PRO A 375 32.71 -22.74 -20.77
CA PRO A 375 32.95 -24.18 -20.76
C PRO A 375 33.94 -24.60 -19.65
N VAL A 376 33.58 -24.38 -18.40
CA VAL A 376 34.39 -24.73 -17.22
C VAL A 376 33.59 -25.62 -16.28
N ARG A 377 34.17 -26.75 -15.91
CA ARG A 377 33.51 -27.82 -15.15
C ARG A 377 33.80 -27.81 -13.65
N SER A 378 34.42 -26.77 -13.11
CA SER A 378 34.62 -26.64 -11.66
C SER A 378 34.32 -25.22 -11.17
N ILE A 379 33.86 -25.11 -9.93
CA ILE A 379 33.58 -23.82 -9.28
C ILE A 379 34.83 -22.94 -9.19
N GLU A 380 35.98 -23.53 -8.84
CA GLU A 380 37.29 -22.86 -8.77
C GLU A 380 37.74 -22.38 -10.16
N GLY A 381 37.48 -23.16 -11.20
CA GLY A 381 37.76 -22.75 -12.58
C GLY A 381 36.88 -21.58 -13.01
N CYS A 382 35.60 -21.58 -12.61
CA CYS A 382 34.64 -20.51 -12.91
C CYS A 382 35.06 -19.20 -12.22
N GLU A 383 35.44 -19.29 -10.95
CA GLU A 383 35.98 -18.18 -10.16
C GLU A 383 37.25 -17.61 -10.80
N LYS A 384 38.24 -18.45 -11.11
CA LYS A 384 39.50 -18.02 -11.73
C LYS A 384 39.29 -17.37 -13.09
N THR A 385 38.34 -17.88 -13.88
CA THR A 385 37.99 -17.30 -15.18
C THR A 385 37.44 -15.88 -15.02
N CYS A 386 36.49 -15.67 -14.10
CA CYS A 386 35.95 -14.34 -13.82
C CYS A 386 36.98 -13.42 -13.13
N LEU A 387 37.89 -13.96 -12.33
CA LEU A 387 38.94 -13.18 -11.69
C LEU A 387 39.90 -12.58 -12.72
N ASN A 388 40.30 -13.39 -13.71
CA ASN A 388 41.22 -13.01 -14.78
C ASN A 388 40.60 -12.06 -15.83
N ASP A 389 39.27 -12.02 -15.95
CA ASP A 389 38.57 -11.04 -16.77
C ASP A 389 38.27 -9.77 -15.93
N CYS A 390 38.93 -8.66 -16.25
CA CYS A 390 38.68 -7.37 -15.58
C CYS A 390 37.25 -6.84 -15.78
N SER A 391 36.58 -7.26 -16.85
CA SER A 391 35.22 -6.83 -17.17
C SER A 391 34.17 -7.69 -16.46
N CYS A 392 34.55 -8.87 -15.95
CA CYS A 392 33.67 -9.75 -15.20
C CYS A 392 33.32 -9.16 -13.83
N THR A 393 32.04 -9.13 -13.52
CA THR A 393 31.49 -8.54 -12.29
C THR A 393 30.90 -9.56 -11.33
N ALA A 394 30.47 -10.72 -11.84
CA ALA A 394 29.94 -11.80 -11.02
C ALA A 394 30.05 -13.15 -11.72
N TYR A 395 30.03 -14.23 -10.94
CA TYR A 395 29.85 -15.59 -11.46
C TYR A 395 28.86 -16.40 -10.62
N ALA A 396 28.35 -17.49 -11.19
CA ALA A 396 27.54 -18.50 -10.54
C ALA A 396 27.90 -19.86 -11.12
N TYR A 397 27.80 -20.90 -10.31
CA TYR A 397 28.13 -22.26 -10.72
C TYR A 397 27.09 -23.24 -10.19
N GLU A 398 26.46 -23.99 -11.09
CA GLU A 398 25.41 -24.96 -10.75
C GLU A 398 25.38 -26.10 -11.78
N LYS A 399 25.27 -27.35 -11.34
CA LYS A 399 25.15 -28.55 -12.21
C LYS A 399 26.22 -28.61 -13.33
N ASP A 400 27.48 -28.40 -12.96
CA ASP A 400 28.63 -28.39 -13.88
C ASP A 400 28.60 -27.29 -14.96
N GLU A 401 27.76 -26.27 -14.80
CA GLU A 401 27.67 -25.12 -15.69
C GLU A 401 28.19 -23.84 -15.00
N CYS A 402 29.16 -23.18 -15.64
CA CYS A 402 29.70 -21.90 -15.20
C CYS A 402 29.01 -20.75 -15.93
N SER A 403 28.46 -19.81 -15.15
CA SER A 403 27.78 -18.61 -15.64
C SER A 403 28.54 -17.38 -15.16
N ILE A 404 28.90 -16.47 -16.08
CA ILE A 404 29.56 -15.20 -15.75
C ILE A 404 28.74 -13.99 -16.23
N TRP A 405 28.92 -12.85 -15.57
CA TRP A 405 28.33 -11.56 -15.96
C TRP A 405 29.42 -10.52 -16.16
N VAL A 406 29.30 -9.76 -17.25
CA VAL A 406 30.21 -8.68 -17.64
C VAL A 406 29.46 -7.35 -17.62
N GLY A 407 30.09 -6.30 -17.10
CA GLY A 407 29.47 -4.97 -17.00
C GLY A 407 28.42 -4.86 -15.89
N ASN A 408 27.41 -4.01 -16.10
CA ASN A 408 26.40 -3.71 -15.08
C ASN A 408 25.48 -4.91 -14.81
N LEU A 409 25.33 -5.27 -13.55
CA LEU A 409 24.45 -6.36 -13.13
C LEU A 409 23.05 -5.80 -12.82
N LEU A 410 22.07 -6.12 -13.66
CA LEU A 410 20.68 -5.67 -13.58
C LEU A 410 19.73 -6.83 -13.25
N ASN A 411 18.53 -6.55 -12.76
CA ASN A 411 17.46 -7.53 -12.52
C ASN A 411 17.76 -8.63 -11.50
N LEU A 412 18.65 -8.38 -10.53
CA LEU A 412 18.79 -9.29 -9.38
C LEU A 412 17.54 -9.22 -8.51
N GLN A 413 16.97 -10.37 -8.18
CA GLN A 413 15.80 -10.46 -7.29
C GLN A 413 16.08 -11.37 -6.10
N LYS A 414 15.73 -10.93 -4.90
CA LYS A 414 15.79 -11.75 -3.70
C LYS A 414 14.54 -12.61 -3.59
N LEU A 415 14.72 -13.93 -3.58
CA LEU A 415 13.64 -14.88 -3.34
C LEU A 415 13.51 -15.22 -1.86
N ALA A 416 12.33 -15.70 -1.48
CA ALA A 416 12.08 -16.21 -0.13
C ALA A 416 13.01 -17.40 0.19
N LYS A 417 13.38 -17.53 1.47
CA LYS A 417 14.28 -18.59 1.92
C LYS A 417 13.64 -19.96 1.67
N GLY A 418 14.30 -20.81 0.88
CA GLY A 418 13.79 -22.15 0.53
C GLY A 418 13.06 -22.25 -0.82
N ASP A 419 12.96 -21.16 -1.59
CA ASP A 419 12.49 -21.24 -2.97
C ASP A 419 13.46 -22.06 -3.82
N ARG A 420 12.92 -23.10 -4.49
CA ARG A 420 13.70 -24.02 -5.34
C ARG A 420 14.33 -23.34 -6.55
N LYS A 421 13.90 -22.13 -6.90
CA LYS A 421 14.48 -21.33 -8.00
C LYS A 421 15.65 -20.45 -7.56
N GLY A 422 15.91 -20.34 -6.25
CA GLY A 422 16.98 -19.52 -5.70
C GLY A 422 18.36 -20.09 -5.99
N LYS A 423 19.22 -19.26 -6.59
CA LYS A 423 20.62 -19.58 -6.88
C LYS A 423 21.57 -18.72 -6.05
N THR A 424 22.83 -19.12 -5.99
CA THR A 424 23.91 -18.33 -5.40
C THR A 424 24.71 -17.65 -6.50
N VAL A 425 24.89 -16.33 -6.37
CA VAL A 425 25.78 -15.54 -7.22
C VAL A 425 26.90 -14.94 -6.40
N TYR A 426 28.10 -14.93 -6.96
CA TYR A 426 29.32 -14.46 -6.35
C TYR A 426 29.71 -13.14 -6.99
N ILE A 427 29.64 -12.04 -6.22
CA ILE A 427 29.85 -10.68 -6.72
C ILE A 427 31.30 -10.27 -6.48
N LYS A 428 32.02 -9.84 -7.52
CA LYS A 428 33.41 -9.38 -7.43
C LYS A 428 33.47 -8.06 -6.64
N LEU A 429 34.36 -7.95 -5.66
CA LEU A 429 34.59 -6.79 -4.78
C LEU A 429 36.10 -6.61 -4.57
N ALA A 430 36.53 -5.40 -4.21
CA ALA A 430 37.94 -5.14 -3.89
C ALA A 430 38.33 -5.84 -2.57
N ASP A 431 39.58 -6.33 -2.46
CA ASP A 431 40.08 -7.02 -1.26
C ASP A 431 39.93 -6.19 0.03
N SER A 432 40.09 -4.87 -0.07
CA SER A 432 39.97 -3.95 1.06
C SER A 432 38.58 -3.97 1.71
N GLU A 433 37.51 -4.36 0.99
CA GLU A 433 36.16 -4.51 1.54
C GLU A 433 36.04 -5.68 2.53
N PHE A 434 36.99 -6.63 2.50
CA PHE A 434 37.04 -7.78 3.41
C PHE A 434 38.03 -7.58 4.57
N SER A 435 38.89 -6.56 4.49
CA SER A 435 39.98 -6.32 5.44
C SER A 435 39.55 -5.53 6.70
N SER A 436 38.30 -5.05 6.79
CA SER A 436 37.84 -4.22 7.92
C SER A 436 37.39 -4.99 9.18
N ALA A 437 37.59 -6.31 9.25
CA ALA A 437 37.16 -7.13 10.38
C ALA A 437 38.27 -7.61 11.33
N ASN A 438 39.56 -7.36 11.06
CA ASN A 438 40.63 -8.03 11.82
C ASN A 438 41.88 -7.21 12.21
N ASP A 439 41.89 -5.88 12.04
CA ASP A 439 43.10 -5.07 12.23
C ASP A 439 43.26 -4.38 13.60
N ASN A 440 42.66 -4.93 14.67
CA ASN A 440 42.86 -4.42 16.04
C ASN A 440 43.55 -5.39 17.00
N ILE A 441 44.23 -6.41 16.50
CA ILE A 441 45.03 -7.31 17.35
C ILE A 441 46.41 -7.49 16.73
N ASN A 442 47.40 -6.89 17.40
CA ASN A 442 48.86 -7.12 17.31
C ASN A 442 49.71 -6.04 16.65
N LYS A 443 50.15 -5.07 17.46
CA LYS A 443 51.55 -4.63 17.46
C LYS A 443 52.03 -4.41 18.90
N GLY A 444 53.14 -5.06 19.27
CA GLY A 444 53.84 -4.79 20.52
C GLY A 444 54.77 -5.91 20.97
N THR A 445 55.90 -6.10 20.27
CA THR A 445 56.97 -7.04 20.65
C THR A 445 57.89 -6.44 21.73
N VAL A 446 57.98 -7.17 22.85
CA VAL A 446 59.13 -7.48 23.76
C VAL A 446 60.36 -6.55 23.84
N SER A 447 60.65 -6.05 25.06
CA SER A 447 61.91 -6.19 25.86
C SER A 447 61.79 -5.30 27.12
N GLY A 448 62.38 -5.52 28.30
CA GLY A 448 63.23 -6.52 28.90
C GLY A 448 63.09 -6.39 30.44
N GLY A 449 63.59 -7.38 31.18
CA GLY A 449 63.40 -7.52 32.63
C GLY A 449 64.21 -6.56 33.51
N VAL A 450 63.96 -6.73 34.82
CA VAL A 450 64.63 -6.15 36.00
C VAL A 450 64.03 -4.85 36.59
N VAL A 451 62.74 -4.85 36.98
CA VAL A 451 62.23 -4.10 38.17
C VAL A 451 61.01 -4.82 38.79
N GLY A 452 61.03 -6.15 38.88
CA GLY A 452 59.85 -6.96 39.24
C GLY A 452 59.47 -6.99 40.73
N SER A 453 60.40 -6.63 41.62
CA SER A 453 60.22 -6.96 43.05
C SER A 453 59.62 -5.84 43.90
N ILE A 454 59.54 -4.60 43.42
CA ILE A 454 59.00 -3.47 44.20
C ILE A 454 57.52 -3.20 43.84
N VAL A 455 57.13 -3.46 42.60
CA VAL A 455 55.76 -3.22 42.10
C VAL A 455 54.77 -4.24 42.68
N ALA A 456 55.16 -5.50 42.83
CA ALA A 456 54.29 -6.54 43.38
C ALA A 456 53.87 -6.25 44.84
N SER A 457 54.80 -5.75 45.66
CA SER A 457 54.53 -5.43 47.07
C SER A 457 53.63 -4.19 47.22
N LEU A 458 53.78 -3.19 46.34
CA LEU A 458 52.93 -2.00 46.32
C LEU A 458 51.51 -2.31 45.82
N VAL A 459 51.37 -3.21 44.84
CA VAL A 459 50.05 -3.63 44.35
C VAL A 459 49.29 -4.41 45.42
N ILE A 460 49.95 -5.28 46.18
CA ILE A 460 49.32 -6.06 47.26
C ILE A 460 48.91 -5.15 48.43
N LEU A 461 49.75 -4.19 48.83
CA LEU A 461 49.39 -3.20 49.86
C LEU A 461 48.27 -2.27 49.40
N SER A 462 48.27 -1.84 48.12
CA SER A 462 47.18 -1.04 47.55
C SER A 462 45.87 -1.82 47.50
N PHE A 463 45.92 -3.13 47.25
CA PHE A 463 44.75 -4.00 47.20
C PHE A 463 44.16 -4.24 48.60
N ILE A 464 45.01 -4.43 49.61
CA ILE A 464 44.58 -4.56 51.01
C ILE A 464 44.00 -3.24 51.53
N MET A 465 44.62 -2.10 51.21
CA MET A 465 44.10 -0.76 51.55
C MET A 465 42.78 -0.47 50.82
N PHE A 466 42.64 -0.90 49.56
CA PHE A 466 41.42 -0.78 48.78
C PHE A 466 40.27 -1.62 49.35
N VAL A 467 40.56 -2.83 49.84
CA VAL A 467 39.57 -3.67 50.54
C VAL A 467 39.17 -3.07 51.90
N PHE A 468 40.12 -2.49 52.64
CA PHE A 468 39.85 -1.84 53.93
C PHE A 468 39.07 -0.52 53.77
N LEU A 469 39.33 0.25 52.70
CA LEU A 469 38.59 1.46 52.34
C LEU A 469 37.19 1.14 51.79
N ARG A 470 37.01 0.01 51.06
CA ARG A 470 35.68 -0.48 50.65
C ARG A 470 34.82 -0.95 51.81
N LYS A 471 35.41 -1.46 52.90
CA LYS A 471 34.65 -1.80 54.13
C LYS A 471 34.21 -0.56 54.93
N ARG A 472 34.85 0.61 54.73
CA ARG A 472 34.53 1.85 55.47
C ARG A 472 33.67 2.87 54.71
N LYS A 473 33.46 2.71 53.40
CA LYS A 473 32.56 3.55 52.59
C LYS A 473 31.55 2.71 51.79
N ARG A 474 30.49 2.23 52.46
CA ARG A 474 29.22 1.92 51.78
C ARG A 474 28.40 3.21 51.71
N THR A 475 28.73 4.03 50.74
CA THR A 475 27.85 5.11 50.27
C THR A 475 27.47 4.77 48.85
N ILE A 476 26.18 4.61 48.61
CA ILE A 476 25.57 4.22 47.35
C ILE A 476 25.98 5.24 46.28
N ARG A 477 26.85 4.85 45.35
CA ARG A 477 26.97 5.49 44.03
C ARG A 477 26.11 4.68 43.07
N ALA A 478 25.09 5.31 42.51
CA ALA A 478 24.31 4.76 41.43
C ALA A 478 25.10 4.98 40.12
N GLU A 479 25.54 3.91 39.48
CA GLU A 479 25.89 3.91 38.06
C GLU A 479 24.58 3.76 37.26
N GLU A 480 24.37 4.62 36.28
CA GLU A 480 23.20 4.59 35.40
C GLU A 480 23.26 3.35 34.50
N GLY A 481 22.22 2.50 34.59
CA GLY A 481 22.00 1.39 33.65
C GLY A 481 21.71 0.02 34.28
N HIS A 482 21.98 -0.19 35.57
CA HIS A 482 21.72 -1.48 36.24
C HIS A 482 20.71 -1.35 37.40
N LEU A 483 19.80 -2.34 37.50
CA LEU A 483 18.84 -2.46 38.61
C LEU A 483 19.54 -2.47 39.97
N VAL A 484 19.12 -1.57 40.87
CA VAL A 484 19.69 -1.45 42.21
C VAL A 484 18.95 -2.35 43.21
N ALA A 485 19.70 -3.15 43.98
CA ALA A 485 19.15 -3.88 45.12
C ALA A 485 19.14 -2.98 46.37
N PHE A 486 17.95 -2.57 46.81
CA PHE A 486 17.76 -1.72 47.99
C PHE A 486 17.54 -2.54 49.25
N ALA A 487 18.05 -2.07 50.40
CA ALA A 487 17.66 -2.62 51.69
C ALA A 487 16.28 -2.09 52.10
N TYR A 488 15.47 -2.92 52.78
CA TYR A 488 14.13 -2.50 53.23
C TYR A 488 14.16 -1.25 54.10
N LYS A 489 15.16 -1.13 54.99
CA LYS A 489 15.33 0.04 55.87
C LYS A 489 15.51 1.33 55.07
N ASP A 490 16.19 1.27 53.94
CA ASP A 490 16.42 2.43 53.07
C ASP A 490 15.12 2.87 52.41
N LEU A 491 14.34 1.93 51.87
CA LEU A 491 13.04 2.23 51.28
C LEU A 491 12.00 2.67 52.33
N GLN A 492 12.04 2.09 53.52
CA GLN A 492 11.20 2.52 54.64
C GLN A 492 11.52 3.96 55.05
N LYS A 493 12.80 4.35 55.07
CA LYS A 493 13.21 5.74 55.34
C LYS A 493 12.81 6.66 54.18
N ALA A 494 13.09 6.26 52.94
CA ALA A 494 12.79 7.05 51.74
C ALA A 494 11.29 7.35 51.58
N THR A 495 10.42 6.43 51.99
CA THR A 495 8.96 6.57 51.92
C THR A 495 8.33 7.13 53.20
N LYS A 496 9.14 7.59 54.17
CA LYS A 496 8.68 8.04 55.50
C LYS A 496 7.70 7.03 56.12
N ASN A 497 8.17 5.78 56.21
CA ASN A 497 7.41 4.62 56.68
C ASN A 497 6.12 4.35 55.87
N PHE A 498 6.21 4.48 54.54
CA PHE A 498 5.09 4.25 53.60
C PHE A 498 3.86 5.12 53.89
N SER A 499 4.08 6.41 54.18
CA SER A 499 3.00 7.33 54.61
C SER A 499 2.13 7.86 53.48
N GLU A 500 2.73 8.24 52.34
CA GLU A 500 2.01 8.80 51.19
C GLU A 500 1.69 7.71 50.16
N ARG A 501 0.44 7.27 50.12
CA ARG A 501 -0.03 6.23 49.17
C ARG A 501 -0.50 6.87 47.87
N LEU A 502 0.14 6.48 46.76
CA LEU A 502 -0.20 6.92 45.40
C LEU A 502 -1.32 6.10 44.77
N GLY A 503 -1.43 4.83 45.14
CA GLY A 503 -2.46 3.93 44.61
C GLY A 503 -2.50 2.59 45.34
N LYS A 504 -3.61 1.86 45.19
CA LYS A 504 -3.78 0.49 45.69
C LYS A 504 -4.47 -0.34 44.61
N GLY A 505 -3.84 -1.45 44.22
CA GLY A 505 -4.38 -2.41 43.24
C GLY A 505 -4.58 -3.80 43.85
N GLY A 506 -5.00 -4.77 43.05
CA GLY A 506 -5.16 -6.16 43.47
C GLY A 506 -3.85 -6.87 43.88
N PHE A 507 -2.72 -6.25 43.55
CA PHE A 507 -1.38 -6.83 43.66
C PHE A 507 -0.49 -6.13 44.70
N GLY A 508 -0.95 -5.02 45.27
CA GLY A 508 -0.22 -4.28 46.30
C GLY A 508 -0.54 -2.80 46.37
N SER A 509 0.22 -2.09 47.19
CA SER A 509 0.10 -0.65 47.41
C SER A 509 1.34 0.08 46.90
N VAL A 510 1.16 1.24 46.25
CA VAL A 510 2.25 2.07 45.73
C VAL A 510 2.39 3.33 46.59
N PHE A 511 3.61 3.65 47.00
CA PHE A 511 3.92 4.77 47.88
C PHE A 511 4.94 5.72 47.26
N LYS A 512 4.82 7.01 47.55
CA LYS A 512 5.83 8.00 47.15
C LYS A 512 7.03 7.92 48.06
N GLY A 513 8.23 8.08 47.50
CA GLY A 513 9.47 8.18 48.26
C GLY A 513 10.46 9.16 47.65
N VAL A 514 11.46 9.53 48.43
CA VAL A 514 12.58 10.36 48.00
C VAL A 514 13.88 9.68 48.42
N LEU A 515 14.73 9.38 47.44
CA LEU A 515 16.05 8.79 47.68
C LEU A 515 17.04 9.84 48.23
N PRO A 516 18.18 9.44 48.83
CA PRO A 516 19.17 10.37 49.40
C PRO A 516 19.76 11.38 48.40
N ASN A 517 19.69 11.09 47.11
CA ASN A 517 20.10 11.98 46.02
C ASN A 517 18.98 12.94 45.56
N SER A 518 17.91 13.09 46.34
CA SER A 518 16.73 13.92 46.04
C SER A 518 15.90 13.45 44.83
N ARG A 519 16.11 12.21 44.35
CA ARG A 519 15.28 11.63 43.28
C ARG A 519 13.95 11.13 43.83
N PHE A 520 12.84 11.59 43.26
CA PHE A 520 11.50 11.07 43.55
C PHE A 520 11.33 9.67 42.95
N ILE A 521 10.74 8.77 43.73
CA ILE A 521 10.50 7.38 43.35
C ILE A 521 9.08 6.94 43.74
N ALA A 522 8.57 5.94 43.02
CA ALA A 522 7.36 5.22 43.37
C ALA A 522 7.72 3.81 43.84
N VAL A 523 7.38 3.47 45.09
CA VAL A 523 7.70 2.17 45.69
C VAL A 523 6.44 1.32 45.75
N LYS A 524 6.37 0.28 44.90
CA LYS A 524 5.30 -0.71 44.89
C LYS A 524 5.63 -1.81 45.91
N LYS A 525 4.81 -1.93 46.96
CA LYS A 525 4.90 -2.97 48.00
C LYS A 525 3.88 -4.05 47.69
N LEU A 526 4.35 -5.27 47.44
CA LEU A 526 3.50 -6.42 47.11
C LEU A 526 2.99 -7.08 48.40
N GLU A 527 1.69 -7.33 48.50
CA GLU A 527 1.01 -7.73 49.75
C GLU A 527 0.61 -9.23 49.81
N SER A 528 0.65 -9.96 48.68
CA SER A 528 0.22 -11.38 48.60
C SER A 528 1.41 -12.36 48.53
N LEU A 529 1.38 -13.42 49.36
CA LEU A 529 2.50 -14.38 49.54
C LEU A 529 2.81 -15.25 48.30
N SER A 530 1.80 -15.74 47.58
CA SER A 530 1.99 -16.66 46.43
C SER A 530 1.86 -15.97 45.08
N GLN A 531 0.94 -15.01 44.96
CA GLN A 531 0.68 -14.27 43.74
C GLN A 531 1.70 -13.12 43.55
N GLY A 532 2.06 -12.41 44.63
CA GLY A 532 3.03 -11.32 44.58
C GLY A 532 4.45 -11.77 44.22
N GLU A 533 4.85 -12.99 44.57
CA GLU A 533 6.16 -13.54 44.15
C GLU A 533 6.24 -13.76 42.63
N LYS A 534 5.14 -14.20 42.00
CA LYS A 534 5.07 -14.40 40.55
C LYS A 534 5.18 -13.06 39.82
N GLU A 535 4.39 -12.07 40.23
CA GLU A 535 4.43 -10.72 39.65
C GLU A 535 5.77 -10.05 39.85
N PHE A 536 6.36 -10.17 41.04
CA PHE A 536 7.70 -9.66 41.31
C PHE A 536 8.72 -10.21 40.31
N ARG A 537 8.73 -11.53 40.09
CA ARG A 537 9.65 -12.15 39.13
C ARG A 537 9.36 -11.73 37.70
N THR A 538 8.08 -11.60 37.32
CA THR A 538 7.69 -11.16 35.98
C THR A 538 8.14 -9.73 35.72
N GLU A 539 7.87 -8.79 36.62
CA GLU A 539 8.25 -7.38 36.48
C GLU A 539 9.79 -7.25 36.42
N VAL A 540 10.53 -7.88 37.34
CA VAL A 540 12.01 -7.82 37.33
C VAL A 540 12.60 -8.45 36.05
N ARG A 541 11.99 -9.51 35.49
CA ARG A 541 12.47 -10.14 34.24
C ARG A 541 12.13 -9.37 32.98
N THR A 542 10.99 -8.69 32.96
CA THR A 542 10.49 -7.96 31.78
C THR A 542 11.04 -6.55 31.76
N ILE A 543 10.52 -5.65 32.61
CA ILE A 543 10.88 -4.22 32.59
C ILE A 543 12.26 -3.93 33.21
N GLY A 544 12.86 -4.90 33.91
CA GLY A 544 14.14 -4.74 34.58
C GLY A 544 15.34 -4.42 33.68
N ASN A 545 15.31 -4.85 32.41
CA ASN A 545 16.39 -4.63 31.45
C ASN A 545 15.92 -3.82 30.22
N ILE A 546 14.77 -3.16 30.32
CA ILE A 546 14.15 -2.46 29.20
C ILE A 546 14.10 -0.97 29.51
N GLN A 547 14.48 -0.17 28.50
CA GLN A 547 14.43 1.28 28.58
C GLN A 547 13.85 1.84 27.29
N HIS A 548 12.70 2.50 27.40
CA HIS A 548 12.03 3.14 26.28
C HIS A 548 11.27 4.37 26.80
N VAL A 549 11.17 5.42 25.99
CA VAL A 549 10.55 6.70 26.39
C VAL A 549 9.09 6.55 26.85
N ASN A 550 8.34 5.62 26.22
CA ASN A 550 6.94 5.34 26.53
C ASN A 550 6.71 4.14 27.47
N LEU A 551 7.75 3.67 28.17
CA LEU A 551 7.62 2.64 29.21
C LEU A 551 8.09 3.21 30.56
N VAL A 552 7.49 2.74 31.65
CA VAL A 552 7.95 3.12 33.00
C VAL A 552 9.27 2.44 33.33
N GLN A 553 10.23 3.19 33.85
CA GLN A 553 11.55 2.67 34.22
C GLN A 553 11.54 2.06 35.63
N LEU A 554 12.01 0.80 35.74
CA LEU A 554 12.29 0.16 37.02
C LEU A 554 13.73 0.50 37.46
N HIS A 555 13.88 1.24 38.55
CA HIS A 555 15.19 1.61 39.11
C HIS A 555 15.82 0.51 39.96
N GLY A 556 14.99 -0.34 40.56
CA GLY A 556 15.50 -1.40 41.42
C GLY A 556 14.43 -2.14 42.19
N PHE A 557 14.87 -2.97 43.11
CA PHE A 557 14.00 -3.84 43.89
C PHE A 557 14.55 -4.08 45.30
N CYS A 558 13.69 -4.57 46.20
CA CYS A 558 14.07 -5.03 47.53
C CYS A 558 13.50 -6.42 47.78
N THR A 559 14.37 -7.36 48.17
CA THR A 559 14.02 -8.71 48.62
C THR A 559 14.52 -8.93 50.05
N GLN A 560 13.63 -8.92 51.04
CA GLN A 560 13.99 -9.27 52.42
C GLN A 560 12.94 -10.21 53.02
N GLY A 561 13.28 -11.50 53.10
CA GLY A 561 12.32 -12.57 53.43
C GLY A 561 11.12 -12.54 52.48
N ASN A 562 9.91 -12.48 53.05
CA ASN A 562 8.64 -12.40 52.32
C ASN A 562 8.28 -10.98 51.85
N ARG A 563 9.13 -9.98 52.11
CA ARG A 563 8.90 -8.60 51.68
C ARG A 563 9.51 -8.39 50.29
N LYS A 564 8.66 -8.15 49.31
CA LYS A 564 9.03 -7.83 47.93
C LYS A 564 8.55 -6.42 47.59
N LEU A 565 9.49 -5.57 47.20
CA LEU A 565 9.19 -4.20 46.77
C LEU A 565 9.90 -3.88 45.45
N LEU A 566 9.24 -3.09 44.62
CA LEU A 566 9.73 -2.62 43.34
C LEU A 566 9.81 -1.09 43.36
N VAL A 567 10.89 -0.54 42.81
CA VAL A 567 11.19 0.89 42.84
C VAL A 567 11.17 1.44 41.42
N TYR A 568 10.15 2.22 41.12
CA TYR A 568 9.91 2.86 39.82
C TYR A 568 10.27 4.35 39.85
N GLU A 569 10.46 4.92 38.66
CA GLU A 569 10.38 6.38 38.50
C GLU A 569 9.00 6.91 38.94
N TYR A 570 8.97 8.13 39.45
CA TYR A 570 7.74 8.78 39.90
C TYR A 570 7.04 9.52 38.75
N MET A 571 5.72 9.33 38.63
CA MET A 571 4.88 9.93 37.59
C MET A 571 3.99 11.03 38.20
N PRO A 572 4.32 12.32 38.00
CA PRO A 572 3.65 13.43 38.69
C PRO A 572 2.19 13.64 38.27
N ASN A 573 1.83 13.31 37.02
CA ASN A 573 0.46 13.52 36.53
C ASN A 573 -0.48 12.33 36.77
N GLY A 574 -0.01 11.25 37.38
CA GLY A 574 -0.80 10.08 37.75
C GLY A 574 -1.17 9.20 36.56
N SER A 575 -2.26 8.43 36.69
CA SER A 575 -2.76 7.56 35.62
C SER A 575 -3.72 8.29 34.68
N LEU A 576 -3.78 7.85 33.44
CA LEU A 576 -4.72 8.36 32.43
C LEU A 576 -6.17 8.21 32.91
N ASN A 577 -6.50 7.12 33.62
CA ASN A 577 -7.83 6.93 34.21
C ASN A 577 -8.26 8.12 35.08
N SER A 578 -7.36 8.63 35.92
CA SER A 578 -7.66 9.76 36.80
C SER A 578 -7.94 11.06 36.04
N ARG A 579 -7.41 11.21 34.82
CA ARG A 579 -7.62 12.38 33.96
C ARG A 579 -8.84 12.27 33.06
N LEU A 580 -9.21 11.03 32.68
CA LEU A 580 -10.36 10.78 31.81
C LEU A 580 -11.68 10.68 32.57
N PHE A 581 -11.68 10.12 33.79
CA PHE A 581 -12.92 9.68 34.44
C PHE A 581 -13.16 10.23 35.86
N HIS A 582 -12.24 11.01 36.44
CA HIS A 582 -12.44 11.61 37.77
C HIS A 582 -12.57 13.14 37.69
N GLU A 583 -13.79 13.62 37.95
CA GLU A 583 -14.27 14.99 37.69
C GLU A 583 -13.76 16.09 38.62
N LYS A 584 -13.05 15.78 39.71
CA LYS A 584 -12.97 16.77 40.80
C LYS A 584 -12.00 17.95 40.58
N GLU A 585 -10.90 17.83 39.83
CA GLU A 585 -9.93 18.95 39.72
C GLU A 585 -9.09 19.05 38.42
N SER A 586 -9.29 18.22 37.38
CA SER A 586 -8.42 18.27 36.19
C SER A 586 -9.10 18.83 34.95
N ARG A 587 -8.47 19.84 34.33
CA ARG A 587 -8.76 20.29 32.96
C ARG A 587 -8.94 19.09 32.03
N ILE A 588 -10.05 19.03 31.32
CA ILE A 588 -10.33 18.03 30.29
C ILE A 588 -9.14 18.00 29.33
N LEU A 589 -8.55 16.83 29.10
CA LEU A 589 -7.48 16.67 28.11
C LEU A 589 -8.00 17.08 26.74
N ASP A 590 -7.31 18.01 26.08
CA ASP A 590 -7.61 18.37 24.69
C ASP A 590 -7.31 17.20 23.74
N TRP A 591 -7.82 17.31 22.52
CA TRP A 591 -7.69 16.24 21.52
C TRP A 591 -6.22 15.97 21.14
N GLU A 592 -5.40 17.02 21.02
CA GLU A 592 -3.99 16.90 20.69
C GLU A 592 -3.23 16.06 21.74
N THR A 593 -3.48 16.33 23.02
CA THR A 593 -2.90 15.58 24.14
C THR A 593 -3.41 14.15 24.15
N ARG A 594 -4.70 13.91 23.90
CA ARG A 594 -5.25 12.55 23.81
C ARG A 594 -4.63 11.75 22.67
N TYR A 595 -4.46 12.37 21.51
CA TYR A 595 -3.82 11.74 20.35
C TYR A 595 -2.35 11.42 20.65
N LYS A 596 -1.61 12.36 21.26
CA LYS A 596 -0.23 12.14 21.71
C LYS A 596 -0.13 10.97 22.70
N ILE A 597 -1.07 10.87 23.63
CA ILE A 597 -1.16 9.77 24.60
C ILE A 597 -1.43 8.44 23.89
N ALA A 598 -2.42 8.39 22.99
CA ALA A 598 -2.73 7.17 22.24
C ALA A 598 -1.53 6.70 21.39
N LEU A 599 -0.91 7.63 20.67
CA LEU A 599 0.25 7.35 19.82
C LEU A 599 1.47 6.90 20.64
N GLY A 600 1.77 7.56 21.77
CA GLY A 600 2.87 7.18 22.64
C GLY A 600 2.65 5.82 23.30
N THR A 601 1.42 5.50 23.73
CA THR A 601 1.07 4.16 24.23
C THR A 601 1.25 3.11 23.13
N ALA A 602 0.80 3.37 21.91
CA ALA A 602 1.00 2.47 20.78
C ALA A 602 2.48 2.24 20.45
N ARG A 603 3.31 3.30 20.48
CA ARG A 603 4.77 3.19 20.33
C ARG A 603 5.42 2.32 21.40
N GLY A 604 5.03 2.51 22.66
CA GLY A 604 5.51 1.67 23.77
C GLY A 604 5.15 0.20 23.58
N LEU A 605 3.95 -0.09 23.07
CA LEU A 605 3.50 -1.46 22.78
C LEU A 605 4.21 -2.06 21.56
N ALA A 606 4.39 -1.30 20.48
CA ALA A 606 5.12 -1.74 19.29
C ALA A 606 6.56 -2.13 19.66
N TYR A 607 7.23 -1.29 20.46
CA TYR A 607 8.58 -1.58 20.97
C TYR A 607 8.63 -2.90 21.76
N LEU A 608 7.64 -3.17 22.63
CA LEU A 608 7.55 -4.43 23.37
C LEU A 608 7.33 -5.65 22.47
N HIS A 609 6.56 -5.49 21.39
CA HIS A 609 6.20 -6.58 20.51
C HIS A 609 7.29 -6.90 19.47
N GLU A 610 7.95 -5.88 18.92
CA GLU A 610 8.75 -5.99 17.70
C GLU A 610 10.25 -5.72 17.92
N GLU A 611 10.59 -4.80 18.82
CA GLU A 611 11.97 -4.32 19.00
C GLU A 611 12.68 -4.97 20.20
N CYS A 612 11.93 -5.48 21.18
CA CYS A 612 12.50 -6.25 22.27
C CYS A 612 13.10 -7.59 21.78
N ARG A 613 14.15 -8.06 22.49
CA ARG A 613 14.84 -9.33 22.20
C ARG A 613 13.84 -10.50 22.19
N ASP A 614 13.06 -10.59 23.26
CA ASP A 614 11.89 -11.46 23.35
C ASP A 614 10.65 -10.61 23.10
N CYS A 615 9.65 -11.17 22.42
CA CYS A 615 8.36 -10.49 22.25
C CYS A 615 7.66 -10.44 23.60
N ILE A 616 7.36 -9.23 24.10
CA ILE A 616 6.74 -9.02 25.40
C ILE A 616 5.30 -8.60 25.24
N ILE A 617 4.38 -9.47 25.59
CA ILE A 617 2.95 -9.16 25.59
C ILE A 617 2.59 -8.66 26.99
N HIS A 618 2.13 -7.42 27.12
CA HIS A 618 1.85 -6.80 28.42
C HIS A 618 0.66 -7.44 29.16
N CYS A 619 -0.37 -7.86 28.43
CA CYS A 619 -1.59 -8.52 28.95
C CYS A 619 -2.48 -7.73 29.93
N ASP A 620 -2.23 -6.44 30.18
CA ASP A 620 -3.04 -5.62 31.12
C ASP A 620 -3.06 -4.14 30.73
N ILE A 621 -3.30 -3.86 29.45
CA ILE A 621 -3.40 -2.48 28.97
C ILE A 621 -4.79 -1.92 29.28
N LYS A 622 -4.80 -0.86 30.09
CA LYS A 622 -5.99 -0.14 30.54
C LYS A 622 -5.60 1.28 30.99
N PRO A 623 -6.54 2.25 31.04
CA PRO A 623 -6.22 3.63 31.43
C PRO A 623 -5.53 3.79 32.79
N GLU A 624 -5.72 2.86 33.73
CA GLU A 624 -5.06 2.87 35.04
C GLU A 624 -3.55 2.57 34.95
N ASN A 625 -3.15 1.83 33.92
CA ASN A 625 -1.79 1.36 33.69
C ASN A 625 -1.03 2.22 32.66
N ILE A 626 -1.66 3.29 32.16
CA ILE A 626 -0.99 4.33 31.37
C ILE A 626 -0.71 5.51 32.30
N LEU A 627 0.54 5.67 32.72
CA LEU A 627 0.96 6.77 33.60
C LEU A 627 1.45 7.95 32.77
N LEU A 628 1.35 9.15 33.35
CA LEU A 628 1.68 10.41 32.68
C LEU A 628 2.81 11.12 33.43
N ASP A 629 3.87 11.47 32.70
CA ASP A 629 4.95 12.32 33.20
C ASP A 629 4.54 13.80 33.24
N ALA A 630 5.48 14.71 33.55
CA ALA A 630 5.20 16.14 33.70
C ALA A 630 4.68 16.78 32.40
N GLU A 631 5.09 16.27 31.24
CA GLU A 631 4.76 16.75 29.89
C GLU A 631 3.57 15.99 29.25
N PHE A 632 2.83 15.23 30.04
CA PHE A 632 1.73 14.37 29.59
C PHE A 632 2.15 13.32 28.55
N CYS A 633 3.44 12.93 28.54
CA CYS A 633 3.87 11.79 27.73
C CYS A 633 3.43 10.49 28.43
N PRO A 634 2.86 9.54 27.67
CA PRO A 634 2.37 8.29 28.24
C PRO A 634 3.52 7.31 28.49
N LYS A 635 3.47 6.65 29.65
CA LYS A 635 4.34 5.55 30.04
C LYS A 635 3.51 4.34 30.45
N VAL A 636 3.66 3.26 29.70
CA VAL A 636 3.01 1.98 30.02
C VAL A 636 3.65 1.40 31.29
N ALA A 637 2.81 0.99 32.24
CA ALA A 637 3.19 0.50 33.55
C ALA A 637 2.42 -0.78 33.93
N ASP A 638 2.86 -1.42 35.01
CA ASP A 638 2.27 -2.64 35.60
C ASP A 638 2.45 -3.92 34.75
N PHE A 639 3.70 -4.37 34.66
CA PHE A 639 4.11 -5.57 33.93
C PHE A 639 3.87 -6.88 34.71
N GLY A 640 3.11 -6.85 35.81
CA GLY A 640 2.89 -8.03 36.67
C GLY A 640 2.30 -9.24 35.94
N LEU A 641 1.57 -9.00 34.85
CA LEU A 641 0.95 -10.02 34.00
C LEU A 641 1.65 -10.23 32.65
N ALA A 642 2.78 -9.57 32.41
CA ALA A 642 3.48 -9.61 31.13
C ALA A 642 4.05 -11.01 30.82
N LYS A 643 4.17 -11.34 29.54
CA LYS A 643 4.72 -12.62 29.05
C LYS A 643 5.82 -12.42 28.04
N LEU A 644 6.93 -13.13 28.22
CA LEU A 644 8.06 -13.21 27.29
C LEU A 644 7.87 -14.41 26.34
N HIS A 645 8.01 -14.19 25.04
CA HIS A 645 7.95 -15.25 24.03
C HIS A 645 9.16 -15.19 23.09
N GLY A 646 9.70 -16.36 22.75
CA GLY A 646 10.68 -16.51 21.68
C GLY A 646 10.02 -16.39 20.31
N ARG A 647 10.76 -15.92 19.30
CA ARG A 647 10.24 -15.62 17.94
C ARG A 647 9.86 -16.85 17.09
N GLU A 648 9.79 -18.05 17.67
CA GLU A 648 9.57 -19.33 16.96
C GLU A 648 8.21 -20.01 17.19
N PHE A 649 7.18 -19.31 17.69
CA PHE A 649 5.85 -19.91 17.90
C PHE A 649 4.75 -19.25 17.06
N SER A 650 3.96 -20.08 16.37
CA SER A 650 2.91 -19.69 15.42
C SER A 650 1.53 -19.44 16.05
N ARG A 651 1.32 -19.73 17.34
CA ARG A 651 0.05 -19.49 18.06
C ARG A 651 0.28 -19.23 19.55
N VAL A 652 -0.39 -18.21 20.09
CA VAL A 652 -0.44 -17.94 21.55
C VAL A 652 -1.87 -18.14 22.05
N LEU A 653 -2.11 -19.23 22.78
CA LEU A 653 -3.32 -19.40 23.58
C LEU A 653 -3.18 -18.60 24.88
N THR A 654 -3.79 -17.42 24.92
CA THR A 654 -4.00 -16.71 26.20
C THR A 654 -5.40 -17.00 26.71
N THR A 655 -5.50 -17.43 27.97
CA THR A 655 -6.78 -17.32 28.68
C THR A 655 -7.05 -15.83 28.88
N ILE A 656 -8.24 -15.35 28.48
CA ILE A 656 -8.63 -13.95 28.66
C ILE A 656 -8.49 -13.60 30.14
N ARG A 657 -7.55 -12.70 30.45
CA ARG A 657 -7.35 -12.10 31.76
C ARG A 657 -7.06 -10.62 31.52
N GLY A 658 -7.97 -9.76 32.00
CA GLY A 658 -8.02 -8.32 31.68
C GLY A 658 -9.47 -7.78 31.77
N THR A 659 -9.63 -6.47 31.86
CA THR A 659 -10.91 -5.78 32.15
C THR A 659 -12.00 -6.07 31.11
N ARG A 660 -13.27 -6.22 31.57
CA ARG A 660 -14.48 -6.66 30.84
C ARG A 660 -14.94 -5.77 29.65
N GLY A 661 -14.13 -4.83 29.16
CA GLY A 661 -14.56 -3.74 28.26
C GLY A 661 -14.92 -4.15 26.81
N LEU A 662 -14.26 -5.16 26.24
CA LEU A 662 -14.46 -5.52 24.82
C LEU A 662 -15.81 -6.22 24.52
N LYS A 663 -16.56 -6.66 25.55
CA LYS A 663 -17.83 -7.37 25.39
C LYS A 663 -19.01 -6.53 24.86
N SER A 664 -18.80 -5.24 24.63
CA SER A 664 -19.82 -4.30 24.15
C SER A 664 -19.66 -3.88 22.68
N ILE A 665 -18.62 -4.37 22.00
CA ILE A 665 -18.35 -4.00 20.62
C ILE A 665 -19.44 -4.58 19.72
N MET A 666 -20.10 -3.72 18.96
CA MET A 666 -21.14 -4.10 17.98
C MET A 666 -20.64 -4.09 16.54
N GLN A 667 -19.54 -3.37 16.27
CA GLN A 667 -19.03 -3.17 14.93
C GLN A 667 -17.50 -3.09 14.94
N ILE A 668 -16.88 -3.77 14.00
CA ILE A 668 -15.44 -3.72 13.73
C ILE A 668 -15.27 -3.50 12.23
N GLU A 669 -14.56 -2.44 11.88
CA GLU A 669 -14.20 -2.10 10.50
C GLU A 669 -12.68 -1.99 10.42
N LEU A 670 -12.07 -2.95 9.74
CA LEU A 670 -10.63 -3.06 9.53
C LEU A 670 -10.33 -3.29 8.04
N TYR A 671 -11.22 -2.84 7.16
CA TYR A 671 -11.02 -2.99 5.72
C TYR A 671 -9.84 -2.16 5.22
N ASP A 672 -9.25 -2.55 4.08
CA ASP A 672 -8.13 -1.85 3.43
C ASP A 672 -6.93 -1.67 4.36
N ASN A 673 -6.44 -2.79 4.88
CA ASN A 673 -5.29 -2.84 5.77
C ASN A 673 -4.32 -3.94 5.32
N GLN A 674 -3.24 -4.13 6.08
CA GLN A 674 -2.23 -5.17 5.84
C GLN A 674 -2.35 -6.32 6.86
N LEU A 675 -3.55 -6.56 7.40
CA LEU A 675 -3.75 -7.64 8.37
C LEU A 675 -3.52 -8.99 7.69
N SER A 676 -2.82 -9.87 8.37
CA SER A 676 -2.48 -11.21 7.87
C SER A 676 -2.72 -12.27 8.93
N CYS A 677 -2.49 -13.54 8.57
CA CYS A 677 -2.80 -14.72 9.39
C CYS A 677 -4.31 -15.04 9.49
N GLU A 678 -4.65 -16.03 10.32
CA GLU A 678 -6.02 -16.53 10.51
C GLU A 678 -6.83 -15.65 11.46
N LEU A 679 -8.15 -15.65 11.30
CA LEU A 679 -9.05 -15.03 12.28
C LEU A 679 -8.92 -15.74 13.64
N PRO A 680 -8.75 -15.00 14.74
CA PRO A 680 -8.54 -15.60 16.05
C PRO A 680 -9.85 -16.16 16.63
N GLU A 681 -9.83 -17.39 17.11
CA GLU A 681 -10.97 -18.05 17.77
C GLU A 681 -11.54 -17.25 18.96
N SER A 682 -10.73 -16.39 19.58
CA SER A 682 -11.17 -15.51 20.65
C SER A 682 -12.22 -14.48 20.22
N LEU A 683 -12.42 -14.26 18.90
CA LEU A 683 -13.44 -13.36 18.36
C LEU A 683 -14.84 -13.74 18.83
N VAL A 684 -15.10 -15.03 19.08
CA VAL A 684 -16.38 -15.53 19.61
C VAL A 684 -16.77 -14.92 20.97
N ASN A 685 -15.81 -14.36 21.71
CA ASN A 685 -16.09 -13.70 22.98
C ASN A 685 -16.78 -12.32 22.81
N LEU A 686 -16.80 -11.78 21.59
CA LEU A 686 -17.50 -10.54 21.25
C LEU A 686 -18.96 -10.84 20.92
N THR A 687 -19.73 -11.28 21.91
CA THR A 687 -21.11 -11.77 21.72
C THR A 687 -22.08 -10.71 21.21
N THR A 688 -21.73 -9.43 21.27
CA THR A 688 -22.53 -8.31 20.76
C THR A 688 -22.15 -7.88 19.35
N LEU A 689 -21.13 -8.49 18.73
CA LEU A 689 -20.62 -8.08 17.43
C LEU A 689 -21.61 -8.45 16.33
N LEU A 690 -22.12 -7.44 15.63
CA LEU A 690 -23.08 -7.56 14.54
C LEU A 690 -22.44 -7.29 13.17
N ASN A 691 -21.59 -6.28 13.09
CA ASN A 691 -20.98 -5.86 11.82
C ASN A 691 -19.48 -6.14 11.87
N PHE A 692 -19.00 -7.03 11.02
CA PHE A 692 -17.59 -7.41 10.95
C PHE A 692 -17.07 -7.25 9.52
N ASP A 693 -16.23 -6.24 9.33
CA ASP A 693 -15.58 -5.97 8.05
C ASP A 693 -14.06 -6.05 8.19
N VAL A 694 -13.47 -7.03 7.53
CA VAL A 694 -12.01 -7.23 7.41
C VAL A 694 -11.61 -7.39 5.95
N SER A 695 -12.41 -6.82 5.04
CA SER A 695 -12.17 -6.92 3.60
C SER A 695 -10.87 -6.25 3.16
N GLN A 696 -10.34 -6.61 1.99
CA GLN A 696 -9.12 -5.99 1.43
C GLN A 696 -7.93 -6.06 2.40
N ASN A 697 -7.60 -7.28 2.81
CA ASN A 697 -6.48 -7.59 3.70
C ASN A 697 -5.72 -8.82 3.14
N ASN A 698 -4.77 -9.33 3.91
CA ASN A 698 -3.95 -10.50 3.59
C ASN A 698 -4.27 -11.68 4.53
N LEU A 699 -5.52 -11.79 5.01
CA LEU A 699 -5.95 -12.83 5.96
C LEU A 699 -6.05 -14.19 5.27
N THR A 700 -5.66 -15.23 5.99
CA THR A 700 -5.56 -16.62 5.48
C THR A 700 -6.37 -17.59 6.36
N GLY A 701 -6.37 -18.88 6.00
CA GLY A 701 -6.99 -19.93 6.82
C GLY A 701 -8.45 -20.19 6.44
N ASN A 702 -9.19 -20.86 7.32
CA ASN A 702 -10.60 -21.20 7.10
C ASN A 702 -11.54 -20.36 7.99
N LEU A 703 -12.80 -20.24 7.59
CA LEU A 703 -13.84 -19.72 8.47
C LEU A 703 -14.24 -20.82 9.46
N SER A 704 -13.85 -20.67 10.72
CA SER A 704 -14.11 -21.69 11.73
C SER A 704 -15.58 -21.76 12.14
N GLN A 705 -15.99 -22.91 12.68
CA GLN A 705 -17.38 -23.13 13.10
C GLN A 705 -17.83 -22.19 14.23
N ASN A 706 -16.89 -21.77 15.10
CA ASN A 706 -17.15 -20.87 16.22
C ASN A 706 -17.37 -19.43 15.77
N ILE A 707 -16.58 -18.97 14.79
CA ILE A 707 -16.77 -17.62 14.22
C ILE A 707 -18.03 -17.61 13.38
N ALA A 708 -18.27 -18.66 12.59
CA ALA A 708 -19.49 -18.80 11.80
C ALA A 708 -20.78 -18.87 12.63
N SER A 709 -20.73 -19.29 13.91
CA SER A 709 -21.90 -19.33 14.79
C SER A 709 -22.22 -18.00 15.48
N MET A 710 -21.41 -16.96 15.27
CA MET A 710 -21.68 -15.62 15.79
C MET A 710 -22.89 -14.99 15.11
N SER A 711 -23.56 -14.08 15.81
CA SER A 711 -24.85 -13.47 15.40
C SER A 711 -24.70 -12.27 14.46
N PHE A 712 -23.82 -12.37 13.47
CA PHE A 712 -23.54 -11.28 12.53
C PHE A 712 -24.78 -10.82 11.76
N LYS A 713 -24.91 -9.50 11.59
CA LYS A 713 -25.81 -8.84 10.65
C LYS A 713 -25.12 -8.59 9.30
N SER A 714 -23.85 -8.17 9.33
CA SER A 714 -23.02 -7.98 8.14
C SER A 714 -21.65 -8.64 8.35
N LEU A 715 -21.28 -9.54 7.43
CA LEU A 715 -20.02 -10.26 7.43
C LEU A 715 -19.30 -10.06 6.09
N ASN A 716 -18.25 -9.22 6.09
CA ASN A 716 -17.45 -8.91 4.92
C ASN A 716 -16.02 -9.46 5.09
N LEU A 717 -15.73 -10.53 4.34
CA LEU A 717 -14.43 -11.22 4.31
C LEU A 717 -13.78 -11.16 2.92
N ASN A 718 -14.34 -10.38 1.98
CA ASN A 718 -13.89 -10.32 0.60
C ASN A 718 -12.46 -9.76 0.44
N ASP A 719 -11.84 -10.06 -0.71
CA ASP A 719 -10.49 -9.59 -1.06
C ASP A 719 -9.45 -10.00 0.00
N ASN A 720 -9.36 -11.30 0.27
CA ASN A 720 -8.43 -11.93 1.20
C ASN A 720 -7.94 -13.28 0.62
N HIS A 721 -7.31 -14.12 1.43
CA HIS A 721 -6.82 -15.44 1.07
C HIS A 721 -7.47 -16.56 1.90
N PHE A 722 -8.75 -16.40 2.24
CA PHE A 722 -9.48 -17.45 2.94
C PHE A 722 -9.71 -18.68 2.05
N THR A 723 -9.73 -19.85 2.67
CA THR A 723 -9.82 -21.16 2.02
C THR A 723 -10.81 -22.08 2.71
N GLY A 724 -11.10 -23.24 2.11
CA GLY A 724 -11.91 -24.29 2.73
C GLY A 724 -13.42 -24.09 2.58
N LYS A 725 -14.20 -24.84 3.36
CA LYS A 725 -15.67 -24.82 3.31
C LYS A 725 -16.28 -23.76 4.21
N ILE A 726 -17.47 -23.30 3.87
CA ILE A 726 -18.29 -22.47 4.76
C ILE A 726 -19.05 -23.38 5.74
N PRO A 727 -18.92 -23.18 7.07
CA PRO A 727 -19.61 -24.02 8.06
C PRO A 727 -21.14 -23.92 7.97
N GLU A 728 -21.84 -25.04 8.16
CA GLU A 728 -23.32 -25.11 8.20
C GLU A 728 -23.92 -24.22 9.30
N THR A 729 -23.17 -23.95 10.38
CA THR A 729 -23.60 -23.05 11.46
C THR A 729 -23.85 -21.63 10.99
N LEU A 730 -23.19 -21.16 9.92
CA LEU A 730 -23.43 -19.83 9.36
C LEU A 730 -24.86 -19.68 8.84
N ALA A 731 -25.43 -20.75 8.27
CA ALA A 731 -26.80 -20.75 7.76
C ALA A 731 -27.87 -20.69 8.86
N LEU A 732 -27.51 -21.00 10.11
CA LEU A 732 -28.43 -20.95 11.25
C LEU A 732 -28.56 -19.54 11.85
N ASN A 733 -27.77 -18.57 11.38
CA ASN A 733 -27.79 -17.21 11.91
C ASN A 733 -29.06 -16.46 11.42
N PRO A 734 -29.98 -16.06 12.33
CA PRO A 734 -31.22 -15.40 11.94
C PRO A 734 -31.05 -13.91 11.61
N ASN A 735 -29.93 -13.29 11.98
CA ASN A 735 -29.72 -11.85 11.86
C ASN A 735 -29.02 -11.43 10.57
N MET A 736 -28.54 -12.39 9.76
CA MET A 736 -27.72 -12.12 8.59
C MET A 736 -28.47 -11.31 7.53
N VAL A 737 -27.97 -10.13 7.19
CA VAL A 737 -28.51 -9.27 6.12
C VAL A 737 -27.53 -9.18 4.95
N GLN A 738 -26.23 -9.18 5.22
CA GLN A 738 -25.19 -9.05 4.19
C GLN A 738 -24.08 -10.08 4.40
N LEU A 739 -23.74 -10.80 3.33
CA LEU A 739 -22.66 -11.78 3.29
C LEU A 739 -21.80 -11.57 2.05
N LYS A 740 -20.56 -11.10 2.26
CA LYS A 740 -19.58 -10.84 1.19
C LYS A 740 -18.32 -11.65 1.39
N LEU A 741 -18.12 -12.64 0.54
CA LEU A 741 -16.99 -13.58 0.58
C LEU A 741 -16.16 -13.58 -0.71
N PHE A 742 -16.46 -12.68 -1.64
CA PHE A 742 -15.88 -12.71 -2.97
C PHE A 742 -14.36 -12.52 -3.01
N ASN A 743 -13.74 -12.95 -4.11
CA ASN A 743 -12.29 -12.84 -4.33
C ASN A 743 -11.47 -13.46 -3.18
N ASN A 744 -11.71 -14.74 -2.96
CA ASN A 744 -11.01 -15.60 -2.00
C ASN A 744 -10.76 -16.97 -2.66
N SER A 745 -10.39 -17.98 -1.86
CA SER A 745 -10.22 -19.37 -2.30
C SER A 745 -11.13 -20.33 -1.52
N PHE A 746 -12.33 -19.87 -1.10
CA PHE A 746 -13.34 -20.75 -0.51
C PHE A 746 -13.84 -21.75 -1.55
N GLY A 747 -14.21 -22.96 -1.12
CA GLY A 747 -14.72 -23.99 -2.01
C GLY A 747 -15.73 -24.94 -1.36
N GLN A 748 -15.96 -26.07 -2.02
CA GLN A 748 -17.01 -27.05 -1.65
C GLN A 748 -18.43 -26.48 -1.80
N LYS A 749 -19.46 -27.18 -1.29
CA LYS A 749 -20.84 -26.70 -1.31
C LYS A 749 -21.07 -25.58 -0.30
N LEU A 750 -21.97 -24.67 -0.65
CA LEU A 750 -22.56 -23.74 0.31
C LEU A 750 -23.47 -24.48 1.31
N PRO A 751 -23.67 -23.95 2.53
CA PRO A 751 -24.62 -24.48 3.49
C PRO A 751 -26.04 -24.59 2.94
N GLU A 752 -26.68 -25.73 3.15
CA GLU A 752 -27.98 -26.05 2.52
C GLU A 752 -29.09 -25.07 2.94
N ASN A 753 -29.09 -24.69 4.22
CA ASN A 753 -30.12 -23.81 4.82
C ASN A 753 -29.80 -22.31 4.69
N LEU A 754 -28.80 -21.92 3.92
CA LEU A 754 -28.41 -20.52 3.80
C LEU A 754 -29.58 -19.68 3.27
N GLY A 755 -29.91 -18.57 3.95
CA GLY A 755 -31.05 -17.70 3.64
C GLY A 755 -32.40 -18.14 4.22
N LYS A 756 -32.52 -19.36 4.75
CA LYS A 756 -33.79 -19.87 5.31
C LYS A 756 -34.24 -19.13 6.56
N PHE A 757 -33.29 -18.85 7.45
CA PHE A 757 -33.57 -18.29 8.77
C PHE A 757 -33.31 -16.78 8.86
N SER A 758 -32.80 -16.16 7.80
CA SER A 758 -32.31 -14.79 7.80
C SER A 758 -33.01 -13.89 6.80
N ASP A 759 -33.05 -12.59 7.09
CA ASP A 759 -33.49 -11.53 6.17
C ASP A 759 -32.33 -11.12 5.24
N LEU A 760 -31.71 -12.09 4.55
CA LEU A 760 -30.56 -11.85 3.68
C LEU A 760 -30.96 -10.94 2.50
N GLU A 761 -30.27 -9.81 2.34
CA GLU A 761 -30.51 -8.80 1.30
C GLU A 761 -29.40 -8.79 0.24
N ASP A 762 -28.13 -8.92 0.66
CA ASP A 762 -26.96 -8.79 -0.22
C ASP A 762 -26.05 -10.03 -0.09
N PHE A 763 -25.93 -10.79 -1.17
CA PHE A 763 -25.20 -12.06 -1.21
C PHE A 763 -24.19 -12.07 -2.36
N ASP A 764 -22.90 -11.98 -2.01
CA ASP A 764 -21.79 -12.05 -2.97
C ASP A 764 -20.73 -13.06 -2.55
N VAL A 765 -20.62 -14.13 -3.33
CA VAL A 765 -19.63 -15.20 -3.17
C VAL A 765 -18.83 -15.42 -4.45
N SER A 766 -18.81 -14.43 -5.34
CA SER A 766 -18.15 -14.51 -6.65
C SER A 766 -16.63 -14.71 -6.55
N THR A 767 -16.01 -15.19 -7.64
CA THR A 767 -14.54 -15.35 -7.73
C THR A 767 -13.99 -16.19 -6.58
N ASN A 768 -14.46 -17.43 -6.47
CA ASN A 768 -14.04 -18.44 -5.50
C ASN A 768 -14.01 -19.82 -6.20
N ASP A 769 -13.81 -20.90 -5.44
CA ASP A 769 -13.81 -22.29 -5.90
C ASP A 769 -15.04 -23.09 -5.43
N PHE A 770 -16.19 -22.43 -5.19
CA PHE A 770 -17.42 -23.12 -4.75
C PHE A 770 -17.91 -24.13 -5.80
N THR A 771 -18.35 -25.30 -5.34
CA THR A 771 -18.80 -26.43 -6.18
C THR A 771 -20.21 -26.88 -5.79
N ILE A 772 -20.80 -27.79 -6.58
CA ILE A 772 -22.14 -28.39 -6.32
C ILE A 772 -23.27 -27.38 -6.62
N GLU A 773 -24.51 -27.75 -6.30
CA GLU A 773 -25.73 -26.98 -6.51
C GLU A 773 -25.89 -25.83 -5.53
N LEU A 774 -26.67 -24.83 -5.95
CA LEU A 774 -27.02 -23.67 -5.13
C LEU A 774 -28.00 -24.05 -4.01
N PRO A 775 -27.90 -23.42 -2.83
CA PRO A 775 -28.84 -23.67 -1.74
C PRO A 775 -30.23 -23.17 -2.09
N GLN A 776 -31.26 -24.00 -1.87
CA GLN A 776 -32.63 -23.71 -2.28
C GLN A 776 -33.28 -22.55 -1.52
N PHE A 777 -32.78 -22.18 -0.33
CA PHE A 777 -33.47 -21.25 0.56
C PHE A 777 -33.00 -19.80 0.51
N LEU A 778 -32.13 -19.39 -0.42
CA LEU A 778 -31.67 -17.99 -0.48
C LEU A 778 -32.82 -16.98 -0.59
N CYS A 779 -33.89 -17.35 -1.30
CA CYS A 779 -35.07 -16.51 -1.51
C CYS A 779 -36.21 -16.71 -0.51
N TYR A 780 -36.04 -17.56 0.52
CA TYR A 780 -37.12 -18.02 1.38
C TYR A 780 -37.87 -16.89 2.12
N ARG A 781 -37.17 -15.83 2.55
CA ARG A 781 -37.77 -14.66 3.22
C ARG A 781 -38.15 -13.52 2.28
N SER A 782 -37.93 -13.67 0.97
CA SER A 782 -38.20 -12.67 -0.06
C SER A 782 -37.57 -11.28 0.19
N ARG A 783 -36.37 -11.25 0.82
CA ARG A 783 -35.60 -10.03 1.13
C ARG A 783 -34.43 -9.76 0.19
N LEU A 784 -33.98 -10.77 -0.54
CA LEU A 784 -32.76 -10.72 -1.34
C LEU A 784 -32.89 -9.74 -2.51
N GLN A 785 -31.87 -8.90 -2.68
CA GLN A 785 -31.78 -7.87 -3.73
C GLN A 785 -30.75 -8.25 -4.80
N ASN A 786 -29.63 -8.86 -4.40
CA ASN A 786 -28.55 -9.26 -5.31
C ASN A 786 -28.13 -10.70 -5.08
N ILE A 787 -27.98 -11.47 -6.16
CA ILE A 787 -27.31 -12.77 -6.15
C ILE A 787 -26.10 -12.69 -7.08
N ILE A 788 -24.90 -12.64 -6.48
CA ILE A 788 -23.64 -12.47 -7.20
C ILE A 788 -22.74 -13.69 -6.94
N ILE A 789 -22.60 -14.55 -7.95
CA ILE A 789 -21.92 -15.85 -7.81
C ILE A 789 -20.98 -16.19 -8.98
N PHE A 790 -20.71 -15.22 -9.86
CA PHE A 790 -19.92 -15.44 -11.07
C PHE A 790 -18.50 -15.95 -10.76
N LYS A 791 -17.86 -16.61 -11.75
CA LYS A 791 -16.50 -17.21 -11.65
C LYS A 791 -16.35 -18.12 -10.43
N ASN A 792 -17.17 -19.16 -10.39
CA ASN A 792 -17.07 -20.26 -9.44
C ASN A 792 -17.12 -21.58 -10.23
N ARG A 793 -17.33 -22.70 -9.54
CA ARG A 793 -17.50 -24.02 -10.13
C ARG A 793 -18.89 -24.61 -9.81
N PHE A 794 -19.89 -23.77 -9.53
CA PHE A 794 -21.26 -24.23 -9.26
C PHE A 794 -21.82 -25.04 -10.42
N SER A 795 -22.62 -26.06 -10.12
CA SER A 795 -23.18 -26.99 -11.10
C SER A 795 -24.65 -27.31 -10.80
N GLY A 796 -25.30 -28.13 -11.63
CA GLY A 796 -26.72 -28.48 -11.45
C GLY A 796 -27.67 -27.42 -12.00
N LYS A 797 -28.94 -27.45 -11.57
CA LYS A 797 -29.99 -26.53 -12.03
C LYS A 797 -30.12 -25.31 -11.12
N ILE A 798 -30.68 -24.21 -11.63
CA ILE A 798 -31.10 -23.08 -10.79
C ILE A 798 -32.34 -23.51 -9.99
N PRO A 799 -32.36 -23.34 -8.64
CA PRO A 799 -33.53 -23.70 -7.83
C PRO A 799 -34.78 -22.90 -8.21
N GLU A 800 -35.93 -23.58 -8.36
CA GLU A 800 -37.19 -22.92 -8.69
C GLU A 800 -37.68 -21.96 -7.59
N SER A 801 -37.29 -22.23 -6.35
CA SER A 801 -37.54 -21.38 -5.18
C SER A 801 -36.96 -19.97 -5.32
N TYR A 802 -36.03 -19.72 -6.26
CA TYR A 802 -35.48 -18.38 -6.45
C TYR A 802 -36.50 -17.41 -7.04
N GLY A 803 -37.57 -17.92 -7.64
CA GLY A 803 -38.74 -17.12 -8.00
C GLY A 803 -39.56 -16.61 -6.81
N GLU A 804 -39.28 -17.06 -5.57
CA GLU A 804 -39.93 -16.58 -4.35
C GLU A 804 -39.42 -15.20 -3.91
N CYS A 805 -38.34 -14.70 -4.50
CA CYS A 805 -37.79 -13.36 -4.27
C CYS A 805 -38.68 -12.20 -4.83
N LYS A 806 -40.00 -12.29 -4.67
CA LYS A 806 -40.99 -11.37 -5.27
C LYS A 806 -41.18 -10.06 -4.50
N ALA A 807 -40.89 -10.06 -3.19
CA ALA A 807 -41.42 -9.03 -2.28
C ALA A 807 -40.57 -7.75 -2.13
N ARG A 808 -39.28 -7.74 -2.54
CA ARG A 808 -38.36 -6.57 -2.43
C ARG A 808 -37.29 -6.46 -3.53
N ASN A 809 -37.67 -6.69 -4.77
CA ASN A 809 -36.89 -6.33 -5.96
C ASN A 809 -35.51 -7.01 -6.04
N LEU A 810 -35.46 -8.32 -6.27
CA LEU A 810 -34.22 -8.91 -6.80
C LEU A 810 -33.88 -8.21 -8.12
N THR A 811 -32.76 -7.48 -8.17
CA THR A 811 -32.34 -6.66 -9.32
C THR A 811 -31.25 -7.35 -10.12
N HIS A 812 -30.35 -8.08 -9.46
CA HIS A 812 -29.16 -8.65 -10.09
C HIS A 812 -29.07 -10.17 -9.92
N LEU A 813 -29.00 -10.87 -11.05
CA LEU A 813 -28.67 -12.29 -11.16
C LEU A 813 -27.38 -12.45 -11.95
N LEU A 814 -26.23 -12.52 -11.26
CA LEU A 814 -24.90 -12.60 -11.89
C LEU A 814 -24.26 -13.99 -11.68
N PHE A 815 -24.53 -14.90 -12.60
CA PHE A 815 -24.22 -16.34 -12.50
C PHE A 815 -23.10 -16.78 -13.44
N SER A 816 -22.48 -15.85 -14.17
CA SER A 816 -21.60 -16.17 -15.29
C SER A 816 -20.32 -16.91 -14.92
N GLY A 817 -19.82 -17.76 -15.83
CA GLY A 817 -18.57 -18.49 -15.64
C GLY A 817 -18.66 -19.56 -14.56
N ASN A 818 -19.70 -20.39 -14.64
CA ASN A 818 -19.96 -21.54 -13.77
C ASN A 818 -20.21 -22.80 -14.63
N ASN A 819 -20.65 -23.90 -14.02
CA ASN A 819 -20.98 -25.17 -14.68
C ASN A 819 -22.48 -25.50 -14.60
N PHE A 820 -23.38 -24.51 -14.53
CA PHE A 820 -24.82 -24.77 -14.47
C PHE A 820 -25.33 -25.49 -15.72
N ILE A 821 -26.31 -26.39 -15.55
CA ILE A 821 -26.92 -27.23 -16.58
C ILE A 821 -28.46 -27.14 -16.54
N GLY A 822 -29.10 -27.63 -17.60
CA GLY A 822 -30.56 -27.65 -17.71
C GLY A 822 -31.15 -26.32 -18.19
N GLN A 823 -32.47 -26.18 -18.08
CA GLN A 823 -33.20 -24.99 -18.53
C GLN A 823 -33.18 -23.88 -17.48
N ILE A 824 -33.25 -22.63 -17.94
CA ILE A 824 -33.50 -21.50 -17.06
C ILE A 824 -34.97 -21.57 -16.61
N PRO A 825 -35.26 -21.62 -15.30
CA PRO A 825 -36.61 -21.90 -14.83
C PRO A 825 -37.54 -20.72 -15.11
N SER A 826 -38.77 -21.01 -15.54
CA SER A 826 -39.81 -20.01 -15.82
C SER A 826 -40.20 -19.19 -14.58
N VAL A 827 -39.87 -19.64 -13.38
CA VAL A 827 -40.08 -18.86 -12.15
C VAL A 827 -39.30 -17.54 -12.13
N VAL A 828 -38.25 -17.38 -12.95
CA VAL A 828 -37.54 -16.10 -13.16
C VAL A 828 -38.49 -15.01 -13.70
N CYS A 829 -39.56 -15.40 -14.41
CA CYS A 829 -40.60 -14.48 -14.87
C CYS A 829 -41.26 -13.69 -13.73
N ASN A 830 -41.27 -14.23 -12.52
CA ASN A 830 -41.92 -13.60 -11.37
C ASN A 830 -41.09 -12.44 -10.77
N LEU A 831 -39.86 -12.26 -11.23
CA LEU A 831 -38.90 -11.30 -10.70
C LEU A 831 -38.94 -10.01 -11.53
N HIS A 832 -40.07 -9.29 -11.48
CA HIS A 832 -40.36 -8.13 -12.33
C HIS A 832 -39.41 -6.93 -12.18
N GLN A 833 -38.49 -7.00 -11.23
CA GLN A 833 -37.61 -5.91 -10.83
C GLN A 833 -36.15 -6.21 -11.18
N LEU A 834 -35.92 -7.30 -11.92
CA LEU A 834 -34.61 -7.63 -12.46
C LEU A 834 -34.17 -6.55 -13.43
N GLU A 835 -32.99 -6.01 -13.16
CA GLU A 835 -32.27 -5.06 -13.99
C GLU A 835 -31.20 -5.76 -14.81
N VAL A 836 -30.53 -6.76 -14.21
CA VAL A 836 -29.42 -7.47 -14.84
C VAL A 836 -29.51 -8.97 -14.67
N ILE A 837 -29.47 -9.68 -15.79
CA ILE A 837 -29.33 -11.13 -15.85
C ILE A 837 -28.06 -11.46 -16.64
N ASP A 838 -27.08 -12.08 -15.99
CA ASP A 838 -25.88 -12.61 -16.65
C ASP A 838 -25.73 -14.10 -16.31
N MET A 839 -26.08 -14.94 -17.28
CA MET A 839 -26.00 -16.40 -17.20
C MET A 839 -24.89 -16.95 -18.12
N SER A 840 -24.09 -16.07 -18.72
CA SER A 840 -23.08 -16.42 -19.74
C SER A 840 -22.03 -17.42 -19.24
N LYS A 841 -21.37 -18.12 -20.16
CA LYS A 841 -20.29 -19.09 -19.87
C LYS A 841 -20.72 -20.17 -18.87
N ASN A 842 -21.86 -20.81 -19.17
CA ASN A 842 -22.42 -21.93 -18.43
C ASN A 842 -22.78 -23.05 -19.43
N ARG A 843 -23.39 -24.13 -18.95
CA ARG A 843 -23.82 -25.28 -19.78
C ARG A 843 -25.35 -25.40 -19.82
N PHE A 844 -26.07 -24.28 -19.73
CA PHE A 844 -27.52 -24.24 -19.87
C PHE A 844 -27.98 -24.75 -21.24
N SER A 845 -29.15 -25.38 -21.28
CA SER A 845 -29.78 -25.96 -22.48
C SER A 845 -31.30 -25.69 -22.49
N GLY A 846 -32.00 -25.93 -23.61
CA GLY A 846 -33.45 -25.70 -23.75
C GLY A 846 -33.81 -24.34 -24.34
N GLU A 847 -34.99 -23.81 -24.03
CA GLU A 847 -35.44 -22.49 -24.51
C GLU A 847 -35.44 -21.45 -23.37
N MET A 848 -35.24 -20.17 -23.70
CA MET A 848 -35.45 -19.09 -22.71
C MET A 848 -36.95 -18.94 -22.43
N PRO A 849 -37.39 -18.80 -21.16
CA PRO A 849 -38.76 -18.41 -20.87
C PRO A 849 -39.14 -17.13 -21.60
N SER A 850 -40.16 -17.19 -22.46
CA SER A 850 -40.59 -16.08 -23.33
C SER A 850 -40.90 -14.79 -22.57
N CYS A 851 -41.33 -14.91 -21.32
CA CYS A 851 -41.59 -13.83 -20.39
C CYS A 851 -40.37 -12.94 -20.07
N VAL A 852 -39.13 -13.41 -20.27
CA VAL A 852 -37.93 -12.63 -19.94
C VAL A 852 -37.88 -11.36 -20.78
N THR A 853 -38.42 -11.43 -21.99
CA THR A 853 -38.62 -10.26 -22.88
C THR A 853 -39.62 -9.25 -22.33
N GLN A 854 -40.50 -9.65 -21.40
CA GLN A 854 -41.57 -8.82 -20.80
C GLN A 854 -41.19 -8.25 -19.42
N LEU A 855 -39.94 -8.45 -18.97
CA LEU A 855 -39.43 -7.84 -17.74
C LEU A 855 -39.13 -6.35 -17.99
N ASN A 856 -40.01 -5.48 -17.52
CA ASN A 856 -40.01 -4.05 -17.84
C ASN A 856 -38.79 -3.27 -17.31
N ASN A 857 -38.07 -3.80 -16.32
CA ASN A 857 -36.89 -3.15 -15.73
C ASN A 857 -35.58 -3.76 -16.22
N LEU A 858 -35.62 -4.77 -17.10
CA LEU A 858 -34.44 -5.52 -17.51
C LEU A 858 -33.57 -4.68 -18.44
N GLU A 859 -32.49 -4.11 -17.91
CA GLU A 859 -31.54 -3.27 -18.64
C GLU A 859 -30.50 -4.10 -19.41
N LYS A 860 -30.12 -5.26 -18.86
CA LYS A 860 -29.06 -6.10 -19.42
C LYS A 860 -29.37 -7.59 -19.33
N LEU A 861 -29.21 -8.28 -20.46
CA LEU A 861 -29.31 -9.74 -20.58
C LEU A 861 -28.07 -10.30 -21.28
N ASP A 862 -27.30 -11.16 -20.61
CA ASP A 862 -26.12 -11.82 -21.19
C ASP A 862 -26.21 -13.35 -21.03
N LEU A 863 -26.22 -14.04 -22.16
CA LEU A 863 -26.36 -15.48 -22.29
C LEU A 863 -25.22 -16.10 -23.12
N GLN A 864 -24.17 -15.34 -23.45
CA GLN A 864 -23.14 -15.81 -24.37
C GLN A 864 -22.46 -17.09 -23.87
N LEU A 865 -22.07 -17.97 -24.77
CA LEU A 865 -21.31 -19.19 -24.45
C LEU A 865 -22.08 -20.16 -23.52
N ILE A 866 -23.41 -20.23 -23.64
CA ILE A 866 -24.19 -21.37 -23.14
C ILE A 866 -24.17 -22.53 -24.18
N VAL A 867 -24.20 -23.78 -23.72
CA VAL A 867 -24.21 -24.97 -24.60
C VAL A 867 -25.66 -25.28 -25.01
N ALA A 868 -26.20 -24.51 -25.95
CA ALA A 868 -27.59 -24.61 -26.38
C ALA A 868 -27.76 -25.47 -27.64
N PHE A 869 -28.45 -26.61 -27.53
CA PHE A 869 -29.22 -27.18 -28.65
C PHE A 869 -30.62 -26.56 -28.61
N GLY A 870 -31.02 -25.82 -29.65
CA GLY A 870 -32.41 -25.37 -29.82
C GLY A 870 -32.75 -23.93 -29.40
N PHE A 871 -31.80 -23.09 -29.02
CA PHE A 871 -32.06 -21.65 -28.95
C PHE A 871 -32.16 -21.08 -30.38
N ASP A 872 -33.36 -20.79 -30.85
CA ASP A 872 -33.51 -19.99 -32.07
C ASP A 872 -33.14 -18.53 -31.74
N ASN A 873 -31.85 -18.23 -31.88
CA ASN A 873 -31.28 -16.92 -31.60
C ASN A 873 -31.99 -15.81 -32.38
N GLN A 874 -32.62 -16.09 -33.53
CA GLN A 874 -33.39 -15.08 -34.28
C GLN A 874 -34.75 -14.76 -33.63
N LEU A 875 -35.43 -15.73 -33.02
CA LEU A 875 -36.72 -15.53 -32.33
C LEU A 875 -36.56 -14.76 -31.00
N ILE A 876 -35.47 -14.99 -30.26
CA ILE A 876 -35.22 -14.28 -29.00
C ILE A 876 -34.73 -12.85 -29.29
N VAL A 877 -33.85 -12.64 -30.28
CA VAL A 877 -33.42 -11.28 -30.67
C VAL A 877 -34.60 -10.45 -31.20
N SER A 878 -35.51 -11.04 -31.98
CA SER A 878 -36.68 -10.34 -32.49
C SER A 878 -37.71 -10.00 -31.40
N SER A 879 -37.94 -10.89 -30.42
CA SER A 879 -38.84 -10.63 -29.28
C SER A 879 -38.25 -9.66 -28.24
N LEU A 880 -36.92 -9.60 -28.08
CA LEU A 880 -36.25 -8.63 -27.21
C LEU A 880 -36.23 -7.19 -27.77
N SER A 881 -36.41 -7.02 -29.09
CA SER A 881 -36.45 -5.69 -29.74
C SER A 881 -37.64 -4.82 -29.31
N GLY A 882 -38.67 -5.43 -28.69
CA GLY A 882 -39.86 -4.75 -28.19
C GLY A 882 -39.79 -4.30 -26.71
N ASN A 883 -38.71 -4.61 -25.98
CA ASN A 883 -38.57 -4.19 -24.58
C ASN A 883 -37.87 -2.81 -24.50
N PRO A 884 -38.57 -1.74 -24.07
CA PRO A 884 -38.03 -0.38 -24.09
C PRO A 884 -36.92 -0.12 -23.05
N ALA A 885 -36.79 -0.96 -22.03
CA ALA A 885 -35.77 -0.81 -20.98
C ALA A 885 -34.45 -1.53 -21.31
N LEU A 886 -34.46 -2.45 -22.27
CA LEU A 886 -33.31 -3.29 -22.60
C LEU A 886 -32.23 -2.52 -23.37
N SER A 887 -31.22 -2.05 -22.64
CA SER A 887 -30.10 -1.28 -23.19
C SER A 887 -28.99 -2.15 -23.81
N ALA A 888 -28.88 -3.42 -23.40
CA ALA A 888 -27.89 -4.36 -23.90
C ALA A 888 -28.35 -5.82 -23.78
N ALA A 889 -28.49 -6.51 -24.91
CA ALA A 889 -28.70 -7.95 -24.97
C ALA A 889 -27.54 -8.64 -25.70
N ARG A 890 -27.06 -9.75 -25.15
CA ARG A 890 -26.05 -10.62 -25.77
C ARG A 890 -26.52 -12.06 -25.66
N ILE A 891 -26.76 -12.70 -26.80
CA ILE A 891 -27.24 -14.09 -26.89
C ILE A 891 -26.13 -14.93 -27.53
#